data_AF-A0A484LNY8-F1
#
_entry.id   AF-A0A484LNY8-F1
#
_cell.length_a   1.000
_cell.length_b   1.000
_cell.length_c   1.000
_cell.angle_alpha   90.00
_cell.angle_beta   90.00
_cell.angle_gamma   90.00
#
_symmetry.space_group_name_H-M   'P 1'
#
loop_
_entity.id
_entity.type
_entity.pdbx_description
1 polymer ?
#
loop_
_entity_poly.entity_id
_entity_poly.type
_entity_poly.pdbx_seq_one_letter_code
_entity_poly.pdbx_strand_id
1 'polypeptide(L)'
;MTILVINNHGGAIFSLLPIATNTARNILDRYFYTSHDVSVQNLCLAHGVKHVQVSTKADLRDSLIASKSQNVDCVIEVNSSIEDNAGFHSTLRKFTCQAMNHTLGSLSKISIPNSAFHGPVLYKVCKMEYSLYRVQLSSPPTSASANYKSSAFFREGFIISLSLADGSIGFGEVAPLEIHKENLFDVEEQLQFLTHTIKGVTINQFLPLLKGLFSSWLWRTLGIPTASIFPSVRCGLEMAVLNAIAASEGASLFNILRLHRVEFPGRSSDVKICALLDSNGAPEDIARIAADLVNEGFTALKLKVARCHDPNHDAAIVQEIRKRIGGNVEIRADANRNWSYEEAVQFAHSVKNCCLQYIEEPVESEDDIIRFYEATGLPVALDETINDYKENHFEVLSKYTHPGIVAFVIKPSAIGGFENAALVARWAQQLGKNAVISATYETSLGLAAYVQFSHFIDLQNLDILRLTNKKERPSIPHGLGTYKWFREDVSTRKLVTCRNPTNGCMGSPVADADRLIKGFQFNKTAVVRSSTNANIHMYQLETDLDNVSISINVYDTGESANNIVLVFLHGFLGTCEEWIPIMKAMSGSARCISIDLPGHGRSQLQDWVDNDVMDKSTFSIEAIAIMLCNLFDILHLKKVILVGYSMGSRIALYMSLRCNAKVEGAVIISGSPGLTNSVEREMRRTKDDFTASLLVSSGLESFLNVWYAGDLWHSLRCHPHFKKIVSSRLRHADLESLARALSGLSIGRQPSLWEDLKLCERPLMFIVGESDAKFKAIAQKMLNTMDQNVSVVNCPEIVEIPCSGHAAHLENPLSVISAISRFLRKVKN
;
A
#
# COMPACT_ATOMS: atom_id res chain seq x y z
N MET A 1 28.52 26.23 -45.44
CA MET A 1 27.56 25.44 -44.63
C MET A 1 28.31 24.83 -43.46
N THR A 2 27.89 25.12 -42.22
CA THR A 2 28.49 24.52 -41.02
C THR A 2 27.51 23.51 -40.43
N ILE A 3 27.89 22.23 -40.38
CA ILE A 3 27.09 21.16 -39.77
C ILE A 3 27.70 20.84 -38.41
N LEU A 4 26.89 20.90 -37.37
CA LEU A 4 27.28 20.49 -36.02
C LEU A 4 26.81 19.05 -35.80
N VAL A 5 27.75 18.14 -35.50
CA VAL A 5 27.46 16.75 -35.14
C VAL A 5 27.72 16.58 -33.66
N ILE A 6 26.71 16.19 -32.88
CA ILE A 6 26.88 15.87 -31.47
C ILE A 6 27.11 14.36 -31.38
N ASN A 7 28.36 13.97 -31.20
CA ASN A 7 28.71 12.57 -31.02
C ASN A 7 28.78 12.27 -29.51
N ASN A 8 27.71 11.68 -29.00
CA ASN A 8 27.59 11.29 -27.60
C ASN A 8 27.87 9.81 -27.35
N HIS A 9 28.42 9.11 -28.34
CA HIS A 9 28.66 7.67 -28.32
C HIS A 9 27.42 6.82 -27.95
N GLY A 10 26.20 7.35 -28.16
CA GLY A 10 24.95 6.71 -27.75
C GLY A 10 24.54 7.11 -26.33
N GLY A 11 23.90 8.27 -26.20
CA GLY A 11 23.36 8.76 -24.93
C GLY A 11 22.23 7.88 -24.36
N ALA A 12 21.99 8.00 -23.04
CA ALA A 12 21.01 7.27 -22.21
C ALA A 12 19.52 7.42 -22.58
N ILE A 13 19.19 7.87 -23.81
CA ILE A 13 17.84 7.85 -24.38
C ILE A 13 17.52 6.46 -24.98
N PHE A 14 18.54 5.59 -25.14
CA PHE A 14 18.43 4.28 -25.79
C PHE A 14 18.60 3.08 -24.85
N SER A 15 18.23 3.18 -23.57
CA SER A 15 18.24 2.03 -22.65
C SER A 15 17.33 0.86 -23.09
N LEU A 16 16.51 1.08 -24.12
CA LEU A 16 15.61 0.11 -24.73
C LEU A 16 16.15 -0.51 -26.03
N LEU A 17 17.33 -0.08 -26.53
CA LEU A 17 17.90 -0.66 -27.75
C LEU A 17 18.73 -1.91 -27.46
N PRO A 18 18.76 -2.88 -28.39
CA PRO A 18 19.50 -4.12 -28.20
C PRO A 18 21.01 -3.87 -28.14
N ILE A 19 21.68 -4.37 -27.09
CA ILE A 19 23.14 -4.28 -26.97
C ILE A 19 23.78 -5.19 -28.03
N ALA A 20 24.63 -4.62 -28.89
CA ALA A 20 25.16 -5.30 -30.07
C ALA A 20 25.87 -6.63 -29.76
N THR A 21 26.54 -6.74 -28.61
CA THR A 21 27.21 -7.99 -28.17
C THR A 21 26.23 -9.09 -27.77
N ASN A 22 25.01 -8.73 -27.39
CA ASN A 22 24.02 -9.62 -26.79
C ASN A 22 22.82 -9.87 -27.71
N THR A 23 22.84 -9.30 -28.92
CA THR A 23 21.72 -9.32 -29.87
C THR A 23 22.13 -10.11 -31.11
N ALA A 24 21.27 -11.04 -31.54
CA ALA A 24 21.54 -11.87 -32.71
C ALA A 24 21.79 -11.00 -33.97
N ARG A 25 22.86 -11.31 -34.72
CA ARG A 25 23.30 -10.53 -35.90
C ARG A 25 22.19 -10.31 -36.92
N ASN A 26 21.35 -11.31 -37.15
CA ASN A 26 20.22 -11.23 -38.07
C ASN A 26 19.18 -10.14 -37.71
N ILE A 27 19.08 -9.75 -36.43
CA ILE A 27 18.22 -8.65 -35.98
C ILE A 27 18.91 -7.31 -36.23
N LEU A 28 20.20 -7.22 -35.94
CA LEU A 28 21.00 -6.01 -36.16
C LEU A 28 21.09 -5.68 -37.67
N ASP A 29 21.40 -6.68 -38.50
CA ASP A 29 21.55 -6.52 -39.95
C ASP A 29 20.24 -6.13 -40.65
N ARG A 30 19.09 -6.47 -40.05
CA ARG A 30 17.76 -6.17 -40.61
C ARG A 30 17.30 -4.73 -40.37
N TYR A 31 17.74 -4.11 -39.27
CA TYR A 31 17.24 -2.79 -38.84
C TYR A 31 18.34 -1.73 -38.73
N PHE A 32 19.62 -2.12 -38.68
CA PHE A 32 20.79 -1.25 -38.54
C PHE A 32 21.84 -1.61 -39.60
N TYR A 33 21.56 -1.25 -40.86
CA TYR A 33 22.36 -1.64 -42.03
C TYR A 33 23.64 -0.83 -42.24
N THR A 34 23.84 0.27 -41.49
CA THR A 34 25.07 1.07 -41.49
C THR A 34 25.99 0.63 -40.35
N SER A 35 27.25 0.34 -40.68
CA SER A 35 28.28 0.04 -39.69
C SER A 35 28.40 1.18 -38.66
N HIS A 36 28.48 0.83 -37.39
CA HIS A 36 28.64 1.78 -36.28
C HIS A 36 30.07 2.37 -36.22
N ASP A 37 31.00 1.83 -37.02
CA ASP A 37 32.41 2.22 -37.06
C ASP A 37 32.72 3.23 -38.18
N VAL A 38 31.69 3.85 -38.78
CA VAL A 38 31.90 4.84 -39.85
C VAL A 38 32.44 6.14 -39.24
N SER A 39 33.73 6.39 -39.45
CA SER A 39 34.39 7.63 -39.04
C SER A 39 33.83 8.82 -39.82
N VAL A 40 33.20 9.75 -39.10
CA VAL A 40 32.72 11.03 -39.65
C VAL A 40 33.87 11.82 -40.26
N GLN A 41 35.06 11.77 -39.64
CA GLN A 41 36.27 12.37 -40.19
C GLN A 41 36.63 11.78 -41.56
N ASN A 42 36.63 10.45 -41.70
CA ASN A 42 36.98 9.79 -42.95
C ASN A 42 35.94 10.05 -44.05
N LEU A 43 34.65 10.12 -43.69
CA LEU A 43 33.59 10.55 -44.61
C LEU A 43 33.81 11.99 -45.09
N CYS A 44 34.07 12.92 -44.18
CA CYS A 44 34.33 14.31 -44.53
C CYS A 44 35.55 14.43 -45.44
N LEU A 45 36.64 13.72 -45.13
CA LEU A 45 37.84 13.64 -45.96
C LEU A 45 37.53 13.10 -47.36
N ALA A 46 36.77 12.00 -47.47
CA ALA A 46 36.40 11.40 -48.75
C ALA A 46 35.58 12.35 -49.65
N HIS A 47 34.83 13.27 -49.04
CA HIS A 47 34.01 14.27 -49.73
C HIS A 47 34.64 15.67 -49.80
N GLY A 48 35.90 15.83 -49.37
CA GLY A 48 36.60 17.12 -49.39
C GLY A 48 36.02 18.18 -48.44
N VAL A 49 35.25 17.77 -47.43
CA VAL A 49 34.63 18.65 -46.43
C VAL A 49 35.56 18.77 -45.22
N LYS A 50 35.75 19.99 -44.70
CA LYS A 50 36.58 20.20 -43.51
C LYS A 50 35.91 19.58 -42.29
N HIS A 51 36.63 18.75 -41.54
CA HIS A 51 36.17 18.18 -40.27
C HIS A 51 37.01 18.76 -39.12
N VAL A 52 36.33 19.14 -38.05
CA VAL A 52 36.97 19.63 -36.81
C VAL A 52 36.31 18.93 -35.63
N GLN A 53 37.11 18.19 -34.86
CA GLN A 53 36.65 17.58 -33.62
C GLN A 53 36.90 18.53 -32.45
N VAL A 54 35.90 18.73 -31.60
CA VAL A 54 35.97 19.62 -30.44
C VAL A 54 35.53 18.90 -29.17
N SER A 55 36.26 19.14 -28.09
CA SER A 55 36.05 18.50 -26.78
C SER A 55 35.69 19.50 -25.68
N THR A 56 35.91 20.81 -25.89
CA THR A 56 35.57 21.85 -24.92
C THR A 56 34.67 22.93 -25.50
N LYS A 57 34.00 23.67 -24.60
CA LYS A 57 33.16 24.81 -24.97
C LYS A 57 33.97 25.94 -25.65
N ALA A 58 35.24 26.11 -25.27
CA ALA A 58 36.13 27.07 -25.90
C ALA A 58 36.45 26.65 -27.34
N ASP A 59 36.85 25.39 -27.54
CA ASP A 59 37.18 24.85 -28.87
C ASP A 59 35.99 24.92 -29.82
N LEU A 60 34.78 24.61 -29.33
CA LEU A 60 33.55 24.72 -30.12
C LEU A 60 33.29 26.18 -30.53
N ARG A 61 33.44 27.13 -29.60
CA ARG A 61 33.24 28.55 -29.88
C ARG A 61 34.23 29.03 -30.94
N ASP A 62 35.50 28.70 -30.79
CA ASP A 62 36.56 29.12 -31.69
C ASP A 62 36.40 28.48 -33.08
N SER A 63 36.02 27.20 -33.13
CA SER A 63 35.75 26.48 -34.39
C SER A 63 34.54 27.03 -35.14
N LEU A 64 33.48 27.42 -34.43
CA LEU A 64 32.30 28.06 -35.02
C LEU A 64 32.65 29.43 -35.62
N ILE A 65 33.44 30.24 -34.91
CA ILE A 65 33.92 31.54 -35.39
C ILE A 65 34.81 31.35 -36.62
N ALA A 66 35.75 30.41 -36.56
CA ALA A 66 36.66 30.10 -37.67
C ALA A 66 35.88 29.66 -38.92
N SER A 67 34.89 28.76 -38.78
CA SER A 67 34.08 28.29 -39.92
C SER A 67 33.33 29.43 -40.62
N LYS A 68 32.83 30.40 -39.85
CA LYS A 68 32.14 31.59 -40.40
C LYS A 68 33.10 32.53 -41.12
N SER A 69 34.32 32.71 -40.59
CA SER A 69 35.30 33.63 -41.18
C SER A 69 35.94 33.10 -42.46
N GLN A 70 36.10 31.78 -42.60
CA GLN A 70 36.81 31.15 -43.72
C GLN A 70 35.90 30.81 -44.91
N ASN A 71 34.58 30.92 -44.75
CA ASN A 71 33.58 30.69 -45.79
C ASN A 71 33.70 29.32 -46.51
N VAL A 72 34.09 28.28 -45.77
CA VAL A 72 34.27 26.90 -46.25
C VAL A 72 33.21 25.99 -45.60
N ASP A 73 32.77 24.96 -46.31
CA ASP A 73 31.91 23.92 -45.74
C ASP A 73 32.68 23.12 -44.68
N CYS A 74 32.08 23.00 -43.50
CA CYS A 74 32.74 22.41 -42.33
C CYS A 74 31.76 21.58 -41.50
N VAL A 75 32.19 20.39 -41.09
CA VAL A 75 31.55 19.57 -40.05
C VAL A 75 32.33 19.78 -38.76
N ILE A 76 31.65 20.24 -37.71
CA ILE A 76 32.21 20.35 -36.37
C ILE A 76 31.59 19.23 -35.53
N GLU A 77 32.41 18.27 -35.12
CA GLU A 77 32.01 17.14 -34.30
C GLU A 77 32.32 17.42 -32.83
N VAL A 78 31.27 17.55 -32.02
CA VAL A 78 31.38 17.71 -30.57
C VAL A 78 31.41 16.33 -29.95
N ASN A 79 32.55 15.97 -29.36
CA ASN A 79 32.69 14.70 -28.67
C ASN A 79 32.29 14.85 -27.20
N SER A 80 31.41 14.00 -26.70
CA SER A 80 31.01 13.98 -25.28
C SER A 80 31.16 12.58 -24.68
N SER A 81 31.56 12.50 -23.41
CA SER A 81 31.71 11.23 -22.70
C SER A 81 30.38 10.73 -22.13
N ILE A 82 30.10 9.44 -22.31
CA ILE A 82 28.96 8.75 -21.66
C ILE A 82 29.09 8.82 -20.14
N GLU A 83 30.30 8.63 -19.62
CA GLU A 83 30.61 8.65 -18.20
C GLU A 83 30.47 10.05 -17.61
N ASP A 84 30.83 11.09 -18.36
CA ASP A 84 30.67 12.48 -17.93
C ASP A 84 29.21 12.92 -17.98
N ASN A 85 28.43 12.46 -18.97
CA ASN A 85 26.99 12.72 -19.03
C ASN A 85 26.23 11.95 -17.95
N ALA A 86 26.53 10.66 -17.76
CA ALA A 86 25.98 9.87 -16.66
C ALA A 86 26.42 10.42 -15.30
N GLY A 87 27.67 10.88 -15.20
CA GLY A 87 28.25 11.56 -14.06
C GLY A 87 27.56 12.89 -13.78
N PHE A 88 27.29 13.71 -14.80
CA PHE A 88 26.57 14.98 -14.70
C PHE A 88 25.11 14.76 -14.32
N HIS A 89 24.41 13.79 -14.92
CA HIS A 89 23.04 13.43 -14.52
C HIS A 89 22.98 12.80 -13.13
N SER A 90 23.96 11.97 -12.75
CA SER A 90 24.11 11.44 -11.39
C SER A 90 24.40 12.56 -10.40
N THR A 91 25.19 13.55 -10.81
CA THR A 91 25.52 14.75 -10.03
C THR A 91 24.32 15.67 -9.92
N LEU A 92 23.53 15.88 -10.98
CA LEU A 92 22.25 16.59 -10.96
C LEU A 92 21.26 15.88 -10.05
N ARG A 93 21.12 14.55 -10.17
CA ARG A 93 20.25 13.73 -9.32
C ARG A 93 20.72 13.78 -7.87
N LYS A 94 22.03 13.71 -7.61
CA LYS A 94 22.64 13.90 -6.29
C LYS A 94 22.44 15.32 -5.78
N PHE A 95 22.55 16.36 -6.60
CA PHE A 95 22.32 17.74 -6.23
C PHE A 95 20.84 18.01 -5.98
N THR A 96 19.93 17.41 -6.74
CA THR A 96 18.49 17.47 -6.49
C THR A 96 18.15 16.72 -5.21
N CYS A 97 18.70 15.52 -4.99
CA CYS A 97 18.56 14.78 -3.73
C CYS A 97 19.23 15.50 -2.55
N GLN A 98 20.38 16.16 -2.75
CA GLN A 98 21.09 16.92 -1.72
C GLN A 98 20.42 18.25 -1.45
N ALA A 99 19.89 18.94 -2.46
CA ALA A 99 19.08 20.14 -2.29
C ALA A 99 17.74 19.79 -1.62
N MET A 100 17.15 18.64 -1.95
CA MET A 100 15.99 18.09 -1.23
C MET A 100 16.34 17.70 0.19
N ASN A 101 17.47 17.01 0.44
CA ASN A 101 17.93 16.63 1.77
C ASN A 101 18.39 17.83 2.59
N HIS A 102 18.90 18.88 1.96
CA HIS A 102 19.25 20.15 2.59
C HIS A 102 18.00 20.98 2.86
N THR A 103 16.99 20.91 2.00
CA THR A 103 15.65 21.45 2.25
C THR A 103 15.00 20.68 3.41
N LEU A 104 15.05 19.34 3.42
CA LEU A 104 14.60 18.49 4.54
C LEU A 104 15.38 18.75 5.83
N GLY A 105 16.70 18.92 5.73
CA GLY A 105 17.59 19.22 6.85
C GLY A 105 17.43 20.65 7.37
N SER A 106 16.98 21.57 6.53
CA SER A 106 16.56 22.92 6.92
C SER A 106 15.12 22.91 7.49
N LEU A 107 14.26 22.00 7.02
CA LEU A 107 12.91 21.76 7.54
C LEU A 107 12.91 21.00 8.88
N SER A 108 13.93 20.18 9.16
CA SER A 108 14.18 19.58 10.48
C SER A 108 14.83 20.57 11.46
N LYS A 109 15.43 21.66 10.95
CA LYS A 109 15.96 22.79 11.73
C LYS A 109 14.89 23.83 12.11
N ILE A 110 13.62 23.62 11.72
CA ILE A 110 12.50 24.24 12.44
C ILE A 110 12.42 23.50 13.78
N SER A 111 13.20 24.02 14.72
CA SER A 111 13.61 23.43 15.98
C SER A 111 12.43 22.97 16.84
N ILE A 112 12.50 21.73 17.32
CA ILE A 112 11.95 21.35 18.62
C ILE A 112 12.76 22.16 19.65
N PRO A 113 12.15 22.99 20.53
CA PRO A 113 12.91 23.60 21.61
C PRO A 113 13.42 22.48 22.53
N ASN A 114 14.73 22.44 22.74
CA ASN A 114 15.41 21.53 23.66
C ASN A 114 15.12 21.82 25.15
N SER A 115 14.03 22.48 25.49
CA SER A 115 13.69 22.85 26.86
C SER A 115 12.46 22.09 27.33
N ALA A 116 12.72 20.86 27.83
CA ALA A 116 11.88 20.00 28.68
C ALA A 116 11.66 18.60 28.08
N PHE A 117 12.65 17.71 28.18
CA PHE A 117 12.40 16.28 28.02
C PHE A 117 12.92 15.51 29.24
N HIS A 118 12.00 15.18 30.14
CA HIS A 118 11.99 13.84 30.72
C HIS A 118 11.92 12.82 29.54
N GLY A 119 12.44 11.60 29.71
CA GLY A 119 12.51 10.60 28.63
C GLY A 119 11.19 10.42 27.86
N PRO A 120 11.22 9.88 26.62
CA PRO A 120 10.03 9.85 25.76
C PRO A 120 8.87 9.13 26.45
N VAL A 121 7.71 9.77 26.54
CA VAL A 121 6.48 9.11 27.02
C VAL A 121 6.07 8.04 26.01
N LEU A 122 5.80 6.86 26.54
CA LEU A 122 5.48 5.66 25.79
C LEU A 122 4.12 5.14 26.25
N TYR A 123 3.15 5.10 25.34
CA TYR A 123 1.82 4.55 25.60
C TYR A 123 1.79 3.09 25.21
N LYS A 124 1.35 2.21 26.11
CA LYS A 124 1.20 0.78 25.81
C LYS A 124 -0.23 0.48 25.38
N VAL A 125 -0.38 -0.18 24.24
CA VAL A 125 -1.70 -0.62 23.74
C VAL A 125 -2.15 -1.86 24.51
N CYS A 126 -3.32 -1.79 25.13
CA CYS A 126 -3.95 -2.92 25.82
C CYS A 126 -4.74 -3.81 24.87
N LYS A 127 -5.57 -3.19 24.03
CA LYS A 127 -6.43 -3.89 23.07
C LYS A 127 -6.85 -2.96 21.94
N MET A 128 -7.18 -3.57 20.80
CA MET A 128 -7.89 -2.95 19.69
C MET A 128 -9.11 -3.83 19.37
N GLU A 129 -10.25 -3.19 19.20
CA GLU A 129 -11.52 -3.81 18.81
C GLU A 129 -12.10 -3.04 17.63
N TYR A 130 -13.02 -3.64 16.89
CA TYR A 130 -13.75 -2.94 15.84
C TYR A 130 -15.23 -3.34 15.79
N SER A 131 -16.08 -2.46 15.26
CA SER A 131 -17.50 -2.74 15.06
C SER A 131 -17.94 -2.32 13.67
N LEU A 132 -18.56 -3.23 12.94
CA LEU A 132 -19.25 -2.96 11.68
C LEU A 132 -20.50 -2.12 11.98
N TYR A 133 -20.57 -0.95 11.34
CA TYR A 133 -21.73 -0.08 11.39
C TYR A 133 -22.45 -0.06 10.05
N ARG A 134 -23.75 0.25 10.10
CA ARG A 134 -24.57 0.58 8.94
C ARG A 134 -25.48 1.74 9.32
N VAL A 135 -25.43 2.83 8.55
CA VAL A 135 -26.26 4.02 8.78
C VAL A 135 -26.97 4.44 7.50
N GLN A 136 -28.22 4.89 7.63
CA GLN A 136 -29.02 5.32 6.49
C GLN A 136 -28.59 6.70 5.96
N LEU A 137 -28.47 6.80 4.63
CA LEU A 137 -28.27 8.05 3.91
C LEU A 137 -29.60 8.69 3.50
N SER A 138 -29.64 10.02 3.47
CA SER A 138 -30.77 10.84 3.04
C SER A 138 -30.97 10.85 1.52
N SER A 139 -29.93 10.50 0.75
CA SER A 139 -29.88 10.50 -0.72
C SER A 139 -28.80 9.52 -1.19
N PRO A 140 -28.85 9.01 -2.43
CA PRO A 140 -27.81 8.12 -2.97
C PRO A 140 -26.43 8.78 -2.87
N PRO A 141 -25.34 8.03 -2.60
CA PRO A 141 -24.00 8.58 -2.76
C PRO A 141 -23.85 9.16 -4.16
N THR A 142 -23.11 10.27 -4.28
CA THR A 142 -22.93 10.93 -5.58
C THR A 142 -22.33 10.00 -6.63
N SER A 143 -21.61 8.93 -6.29
CA SER A 143 -21.10 7.95 -7.25
C SER A 143 -22.13 6.92 -7.77
N ALA A 144 -23.32 6.84 -7.19
CA ALA A 144 -24.32 5.86 -7.60
C ALA A 144 -24.88 6.17 -9.01
N SER A 145 -24.89 5.16 -9.89
CA SER A 145 -25.48 5.28 -11.23
C SER A 145 -27.00 5.50 -11.17
N ALA A 146 -27.56 6.18 -12.17
CA ALA A 146 -28.98 6.58 -12.22
C ALA A 146 -30.00 5.41 -12.22
N ASN A 147 -29.56 4.14 -12.24
CA ASN A 147 -30.40 2.95 -12.41
C ASN A 147 -30.77 2.20 -11.11
N TYR A 148 -30.57 2.79 -9.93
CA TYR A 148 -30.89 2.12 -8.66
C TYR A 148 -32.39 2.17 -8.31
N LYS A 149 -33.03 0.99 -8.24
CA LYS A 149 -34.45 0.80 -7.85
C LYS A 149 -34.71 0.74 -6.34
N SER A 150 -33.70 0.93 -5.48
CA SER A 150 -33.86 0.89 -4.02
C SER A 150 -34.22 2.28 -3.48
N SER A 151 -35.21 2.35 -2.58
CA SER A 151 -35.61 3.59 -1.90
C SER A 151 -34.74 3.95 -0.69
N ALA A 152 -33.85 3.06 -0.24
CA ALA A 152 -32.97 3.30 0.90
C ALA A 152 -31.49 3.02 0.55
N PHE A 153 -30.64 3.99 0.86
CA PHE A 153 -29.19 3.94 0.69
C PHE A 153 -28.52 3.88 2.06
N PHE A 154 -27.43 3.13 2.16
CA PHE A 154 -26.72 2.92 3.41
C PHE A 154 -25.24 3.17 3.23
N ARG A 155 -24.64 3.70 4.29
CA ARG A 155 -23.19 3.78 4.46
C ARG A 155 -22.76 2.72 5.46
N GLU A 156 -21.80 1.91 5.04
CA GLU A 156 -21.18 0.88 5.87
C GLU A 156 -19.70 1.14 6.02
N GLY A 157 -19.18 0.72 7.18
CA GLY A 157 -17.80 0.85 7.57
C GLY A 157 -17.57 0.26 8.95
N PHE A 158 -16.37 0.42 9.48
CA PHE A 158 -15.96 -0.06 10.79
C PHE A 158 -15.52 1.10 11.67
N ILE A 159 -15.86 1.05 12.95
CA ILE A 159 -15.24 1.90 13.96
C ILE A 159 -14.21 1.08 14.72
N ILE A 160 -12.98 1.58 14.78
CA ILE A 160 -11.90 1.05 15.62
C ILE A 160 -12.03 1.68 17.00
N SER A 161 -11.86 0.87 18.05
CA SER A 161 -11.62 1.31 19.42
C SER A 161 -10.26 0.80 19.88
N LEU A 162 -9.35 1.71 20.25
CA LEU A 162 -8.00 1.39 20.72
C LEU A 162 -7.86 1.84 22.16
N SER A 163 -7.65 0.88 23.07
CA SER A 163 -7.47 1.14 24.50
C SER A 163 -6.00 1.11 24.89
N LEU A 164 -5.56 2.12 25.62
CA LEU A 164 -4.23 2.22 26.22
C LEU A 164 -4.22 1.66 27.66
N ALA A 165 -3.02 1.45 28.20
CA ALA A 165 -2.82 0.90 29.54
C ALA A 165 -3.24 1.82 30.70
N ASP A 166 -3.35 3.12 30.45
CA ASP A 166 -3.88 4.10 31.39
C ASP A 166 -5.43 4.18 31.38
N GLY A 167 -6.09 3.37 30.54
CA GLY A 167 -7.54 3.37 30.38
C GLY A 167 -8.07 4.32 29.31
N SER A 168 -7.20 5.14 28.70
CA SER A 168 -7.57 6.05 27.62
C SER A 168 -7.99 5.26 26.37
N ILE A 169 -9.03 5.74 25.68
CA ILE A 169 -9.57 5.10 24.48
C ILE A 169 -9.59 6.10 23.34
N GLY A 170 -9.03 5.69 22.20
CA GLY A 170 -9.16 6.41 20.94
C GLY A 170 -10.07 5.68 19.97
N PHE A 171 -10.80 6.45 19.17
CA PHE A 171 -11.70 5.93 18.15
C PHE A 171 -11.25 6.34 16.76
N GLY A 172 -11.46 5.46 15.78
CA GLY A 172 -11.18 5.74 14.37
C GLY A 172 -12.23 5.16 13.46
N GLU A 173 -12.45 5.78 12.30
CA GLU A 173 -13.42 5.33 11.31
C GLU A 173 -12.70 4.77 10.08
N VAL A 174 -13.15 3.60 9.61
CA VAL A 174 -12.69 2.94 8.39
C VAL A 174 -13.89 2.69 7.50
N ALA A 175 -14.02 3.43 6.41
CA ALA A 175 -15.21 3.35 5.57
C ALA A 175 -14.78 3.39 4.09
N PRO A 176 -14.40 2.25 3.48
CA PRO A 176 -14.06 2.23 2.06
C PRO A 176 -15.28 2.55 1.18
N LEU A 177 -15.04 3.10 -0.01
CA LEU A 177 -16.01 3.44 -1.07
C LEU A 177 -15.40 3.04 -2.42
N GLU A 178 -16.14 3.19 -3.51
CA GLU A 178 -15.70 2.86 -4.88
C GLU A 178 -14.38 3.54 -5.32
N ILE A 179 -14.03 4.68 -4.71
CA ILE A 179 -12.73 5.35 -4.94
C ILE A 179 -11.53 4.60 -4.34
N HIS A 180 -11.78 3.64 -3.45
CA HIS A 180 -10.76 2.83 -2.79
C HIS A 180 -10.58 1.51 -3.56
N LYS A 181 -9.36 0.94 -3.50
CA LYS A 181 -9.09 -0.37 -4.11
C LYS A 181 -9.66 -1.52 -3.26
N GLU A 182 -9.78 -1.29 -1.96
CA GLU A 182 -10.30 -2.23 -0.99
C GLU A 182 -11.84 -2.17 -0.84
N ASN A 183 -12.44 -3.32 -0.55
CA ASN A 183 -13.85 -3.41 -0.14
C ASN A 183 -13.96 -3.75 1.37
N LEU A 184 -15.19 -3.79 1.90
CA LEU A 184 -15.43 -4.07 3.33
C LEU A 184 -14.87 -5.41 3.81
N PHE A 185 -14.88 -6.43 2.96
CA PHE A 185 -14.35 -7.75 3.30
C PHE A 185 -12.83 -7.70 3.43
N ASP A 186 -12.13 -7.14 2.44
CA ASP A 186 -10.67 -7.01 2.47
C ASP A 186 -10.21 -6.13 3.64
N VAL A 187 -10.98 -5.07 3.97
CA VAL A 187 -10.76 -4.23 5.15
C VAL A 187 -10.89 -5.02 6.44
N GLU A 188 -11.93 -5.84 6.58
CA GLU A 188 -12.16 -6.60 7.81
C GLU A 188 -11.05 -7.61 8.09
N GLU A 189 -10.54 -8.30 7.07
CA GLU A 189 -9.40 -9.21 7.22
C GLU A 189 -8.14 -8.47 7.73
N GLN A 190 -7.87 -7.25 7.22
CA GLN A 190 -6.77 -6.43 7.76
C GLN A 190 -7.03 -5.98 9.20
N LEU A 191 -8.26 -5.61 9.55
CA LEU A 191 -8.62 -5.25 10.92
C LEU A 191 -8.43 -6.44 11.87
N GLN A 192 -8.84 -7.65 11.49
CA GLN A 192 -8.62 -8.88 12.25
C GLN A 192 -7.13 -9.20 12.44
N PHE A 193 -6.31 -8.96 11.42
CA PHE A 193 -4.86 -9.07 11.55
C PHE A 193 -4.29 -8.04 12.55
N LEU A 194 -4.75 -6.79 12.47
CA LEU A 194 -4.27 -5.69 13.31
C LEU A 194 -4.64 -5.85 14.79
N THR A 195 -5.84 -6.36 15.12
CA THR A 195 -6.24 -6.59 16.53
C THR A 195 -5.27 -7.50 17.28
N HIS A 196 -4.69 -8.48 16.58
CA HIS A 196 -3.65 -9.35 17.12
C HIS A 196 -2.29 -8.64 17.19
N THR A 197 -1.87 -8.03 16.10
CA THR A 197 -0.50 -7.49 15.93
C THR A 197 -0.23 -6.27 16.79
N ILE A 198 -1.25 -5.44 17.05
CA ILE A 198 -1.11 -4.21 17.83
C ILE A 198 -1.17 -4.45 19.35
N LYS A 199 -1.59 -5.62 19.81
CA LYS A 199 -1.75 -5.89 21.25
C LYS A 199 -0.39 -5.83 21.95
N GLY A 200 -0.29 -5.01 22.99
CA GLY A 200 0.91 -4.87 23.81
C GLY A 200 2.03 -4.04 23.19
N VAL A 201 1.84 -3.49 21.98
CA VAL A 201 2.83 -2.63 21.34
C VAL A 201 2.89 -1.26 22.00
N THR A 202 4.00 -0.56 21.78
CA THR A 202 4.23 0.77 22.34
C THR A 202 4.07 1.84 21.26
N ILE A 203 3.39 2.93 21.62
CA ILE A 203 3.19 4.14 20.83
C ILE A 203 4.04 5.25 21.45
N ASN A 204 4.78 5.98 20.62
CA ASN A 204 5.60 7.10 21.05
C ASN A 204 4.81 8.42 20.98
N GLN A 205 4.97 9.29 21.99
CA GLN A 205 4.37 10.64 22.02
C GLN A 205 4.67 11.54 20.82
N PHE A 206 5.68 11.23 20.01
CA PHE A 206 6.04 12.00 18.82
C PHE A 206 5.30 11.58 17.54
N LEU A 207 4.53 10.48 17.54
CA LEU A 207 3.73 10.08 16.37
C LEU A 207 2.85 11.21 15.82
N PRO A 208 2.19 12.06 16.65
CA PRO A 208 1.38 13.19 16.19
C PRO A 208 2.12 14.25 15.34
N LEU A 209 3.45 14.19 15.21
CA LEU A 209 4.18 15.14 14.36
C LEU A 209 3.97 14.89 12.86
N LEU A 210 3.50 13.70 12.46
CA LEU A 210 3.14 13.38 11.07
C LEU A 210 4.25 13.76 10.07
N LYS A 211 5.44 13.20 10.27
CA LYS A 211 6.68 13.45 9.48
C LYS A 211 7.38 12.16 9.08
N GLY A 212 6.61 11.13 8.70
CA GLY A 212 7.13 9.77 8.47
C GLY A 212 7.27 8.94 9.75
N LEU A 213 6.79 9.46 10.89
CA LEU A 213 6.91 8.79 12.19
C LEU A 213 5.85 7.72 12.37
N PHE A 214 4.65 7.92 11.83
CA PHE A 214 3.61 6.89 11.82
C PHE A 214 4.02 5.76 10.87
N SER A 215 4.48 6.10 9.67
CA SER A 215 5.06 5.15 8.71
C SER A 215 6.22 4.35 9.32
N SER A 216 7.15 5.03 9.99
CA SER A 216 8.24 4.37 10.70
C SER A 216 7.76 3.50 11.86
N TRP A 217 6.67 3.85 12.53
CA TRP A 217 6.10 3.06 13.62
C TRP A 217 5.43 1.80 13.08
N LEU A 218 4.66 1.88 11.99
CA LEU A 218 4.10 0.71 11.29
C LEU A 218 5.21 -0.28 10.91
N TRP A 219 6.29 0.20 10.27
CA TRP A 219 7.41 -0.66 9.90
C TRP A 219 8.16 -1.18 11.12
N ARG A 220 8.78 -0.30 11.91
CA ARG A 220 9.72 -0.71 12.97
C ARG A 220 9.05 -1.43 14.12
N THR A 221 7.83 -1.05 14.49
CA THR A 221 7.13 -1.61 15.65
C THR A 221 6.24 -2.76 15.25
N LEU A 222 5.43 -2.63 14.18
CA LEU A 222 4.49 -3.68 13.78
C LEU A 222 5.08 -4.66 12.76
N GLY A 223 6.19 -4.32 12.09
CA GLY A 223 6.75 -5.17 11.03
C GLY A 223 5.89 -5.16 9.76
N ILE A 224 5.13 -4.09 9.53
CA ILE A 224 4.21 -4.00 8.39
C ILE A 224 4.77 -2.98 7.38
N PRO A 225 5.05 -3.39 6.13
CA PRO A 225 5.38 -2.44 5.08
C PRO A 225 4.24 -1.43 4.86
N THR A 226 4.58 -0.16 4.68
CA THR A 226 3.61 0.93 4.63
C THR A 226 2.64 0.85 3.46
N ALA A 227 3.08 0.30 2.32
CA ALA A 227 2.22 0.07 1.17
C ALA A 227 1.23 -1.10 1.35
N SER A 228 1.42 -1.96 2.35
CA SER A 228 0.58 -3.16 2.53
C SER A 228 -0.71 -2.90 3.31
N ILE A 229 -0.80 -1.79 4.04
CA ILE A 229 -2.02 -1.41 4.75
C ILE A 229 -2.92 -0.62 3.82
N PHE A 230 -4.20 -0.99 3.75
CA PHE A 230 -5.13 -0.29 2.89
C PHE A 230 -5.33 1.17 3.33
N PRO A 231 -5.51 2.12 2.41
CA PRO A 231 -5.64 3.53 2.74
C PRO A 231 -6.70 3.84 3.81
N SER A 232 -7.90 3.26 3.66
CA SER A 232 -8.99 3.47 4.63
C SER A 232 -8.65 2.89 6.01
N VAL A 233 -8.03 1.71 6.05
CA VAL A 233 -7.59 1.05 7.29
C VAL A 233 -6.52 1.88 7.99
N ARG A 234 -5.54 2.38 7.24
CA ARG A 234 -4.49 3.26 7.76
C ARG A 234 -5.07 4.55 8.31
N CYS A 235 -6.01 5.18 7.61
CA CYS A 235 -6.70 6.37 8.09
C CYS A 235 -7.42 6.13 9.43
N GLY A 236 -8.20 5.06 9.54
CA GLY A 236 -8.88 4.72 10.80
C GLY A 236 -7.91 4.36 11.93
N LEU A 237 -6.82 3.66 11.63
CA LEU A 237 -5.80 3.33 12.63
C LEU A 237 -5.06 4.58 13.12
N GLU A 238 -4.63 5.47 12.22
CA GLU A 238 -4.04 6.76 12.58
C GLU A 238 -5.01 7.60 13.42
N MET A 239 -6.28 7.67 13.02
CA MET A 239 -7.33 8.36 13.78
C MET A 239 -7.45 7.82 15.21
N ALA A 240 -7.54 6.49 15.37
CA ALA A 240 -7.68 5.85 16.67
C ALA A 240 -6.45 6.06 17.56
N VAL A 241 -5.24 5.94 17.00
CA VAL A 241 -3.99 6.18 17.74
C VAL A 241 -3.88 7.64 18.18
N LEU A 242 -4.13 8.60 17.28
CA LEU A 242 -4.07 10.03 17.61
C LEU A 242 -5.12 10.40 18.67
N ASN A 243 -6.36 9.90 18.52
CA ASN A 243 -7.40 10.14 19.52
C ASN A 243 -7.07 9.51 20.88
N ALA A 244 -6.40 8.35 20.90
CA ALA A 244 -5.96 7.71 22.15
C ALA A 244 -4.86 8.51 22.86
N ILE A 245 -3.89 9.04 22.11
CA ILE A 245 -2.86 9.94 22.65
C ILE A 245 -3.51 11.22 23.20
N ALA A 246 -4.40 11.85 22.43
CA ALA A 246 -5.11 13.06 22.86
C ALA A 246 -5.92 12.82 24.15
N ALA A 247 -6.61 11.68 24.25
CA ALA A 247 -7.34 11.29 25.46
C ALA A 247 -6.41 11.12 26.67
N SER A 248 -5.26 10.44 26.49
CA SER A 248 -4.25 10.24 27.55
C SER A 248 -3.64 11.55 28.04
N GLU A 249 -3.44 12.52 27.14
CA GLU A 249 -2.90 13.84 27.49
C GLU A 249 -3.97 14.84 27.97
N GLY A 250 -5.27 14.47 27.97
CA GLY A 250 -6.36 15.41 28.22
C GLY A 250 -6.44 16.55 27.18
N ALA A 251 -5.88 16.33 25.99
CA ALA A 251 -5.75 17.30 24.91
C ALA A 251 -6.80 17.05 23.80
N SER A 252 -6.87 17.96 22.84
CA SER A 252 -7.60 17.74 21.58
C SER A 252 -6.67 17.12 20.54
N LEU A 253 -7.22 16.46 19.51
CA LEU A 253 -6.45 15.97 18.37
C LEU A 253 -5.63 17.10 17.73
N PHE A 254 -6.23 18.28 17.56
CA PHE A 254 -5.53 19.47 17.07
C PHE A 254 -4.31 19.85 17.94
N ASN A 255 -4.45 19.82 19.26
CA ASN A 255 -3.37 20.21 20.17
C ASN A 255 -2.18 19.24 20.12
N ILE A 256 -2.42 17.93 20.01
CA ILE A 256 -1.32 16.96 19.90
C ILE A 256 -0.61 17.04 18.54
N LEU A 257 -1.32 17.40 17.47
CA LEU A 257 -0.72 17.64 16.15
C LEU A 257 0.17 18.89 16.12
N ARG A 258 -0.04 19.82 17.06
CA ARG A 258 0.73 21.07 17.18
C ARG A 258 1.48 21.14 18.51
N LEU A 259 2.73 20.68 18.52
CA LEU A 259 3.65 20.79 19.68
C LEU A 259 3.70 22.18 20.34
N HIS A 260 3.48 23.25 19.57
CA HIS A 260 3.51 24.63 20.07
C HIS A 260 2.11 25.16 20.38
N ARG A 261 1.80 25.27 21.68
CA ARG A 261 0.67 26.03 22.21
C ARG A 261 0.92 27.53 22.09
N VAL A 262 0.86 28.07 20.88
CA VAL A 262 0.72 29.53 20.73
C VAL A 262 -0.78 29.82 20.67
N GLU A 263 -1.33 30.32 21.78
CA GLU A 263 -2.67 30.91 21.78
C GLU A 263 -2.66 32.13 20.85
N PHE A 264 -3.47 32.08 19.80
CA PHE A 264 -3.71 33.24 18.93
C PHE A 264 -5.03 33.87 19.35
N PRO A 265 -5.02 34.93 20.18
CA PRO A 265 -6.25 35.63 20.52
C PRO A 265 -6.82 36.30 19.27
N GLY A 266 -8.09 35.98 18.93
CA GLY A 266 -8.91 36.80 18.03
C GLY A 266 -9.26 36.24 16.64
N ARG A 267 -8.88 35.01 16.26
CA ARG A 267 -9.44 34.35 15.06
C ARG A 267 -10.50 33.33 15.43
N SER A 268 -11.63 33.36 14.74
CA SER A 268 -12.66 32.32 14.81
C SER A 268 -12.01 30.96 14.54
N SER A 269 -12.13 30.04 15.50
CA SER A 269 -11.62 28.67 15.42
C SER A 269 -12.51 27.76 14.56
N ASP A 270 -13.25 28.34 13.60
CA ASP A 270 -14.22 27.60 12.80
C ASP A 270 -13.61 27.24 11.46
N VAL A 271 -13.76 25.97 11.08
CA VAL A 271 -13.38 25.50 9.75
C VAL A 271 -14.53 25.80 8.80
N LYS A 272 -14.26 26.60 7.78
CA LYS A 272 -15.24 26.91 6.73
C LYS A 272 -15.53 25.66 5.91
N ILE A 273 -16.80 25.42 5.62
CA ILE A 273 -17.23 24.25 4.85
C ILE A 273 -17.67 24.70 3.46
N CYS A 274 -17.28 23.93 2.44
CA CYS A 274 -17.80 24.03 1.08
C CYS A 274 -19.10 23.22 0.99
N ALA A 275 -20.17 23.86 0.50
CA ALA A 275 -21.41 23.13 0.25
C ALA A 275 -21.26 22.22 -0.97
N LEU A 276 -21.95 21.08 -0.96
CA LEU A 276 -22.00 20.16 -2.09
C LEU A 276 -23.34 20.31 -2.81
N LEU A 277 -23.28 20.44 -4.14
CA LEU A 277 -24.42 20.54 -5.04
C LEU A 277 -24.32 19.44 -6.11
N ASP A 278 -25.47 18.84 -6.40
CA ASP A 278 -25.62 17.92 -7.52
C ASP A 278 -26.11 18.69 -8.77
N SER A 279 -25.79 18.18 -9.96
CA SER A 279 -26.23 18.74 -11.26
C SER A 279 -27.52 18.11 -11.77
N ASN A 280 -28.12 17.18 -11.01
CA ASN A 280 -29.36 16.51 -11.38
C ASN A 280 -30.58 17.46 -11.32
N GLY A 281 -30.94 18.09 -12.44
CA GLY A 281 -32.15 18.90 -12.56
C GLY A 281 -32.07 20.00 -13.62
N ALA A 282 -33.10 20.84 -13.69
CA ALA A 282 -33.06 22.01 -14.56
C ALA A 282 -32.10 23.09 -13.99
N PRO A 283 -31.35 23.83 -14.84
CA PRO A 283 -30.43 24.88 -14.40
C PRO A 283 -31.01 25.87 -13.38
N GLU A 284 -32.26 26.29 -13.56
CA GLU A 284 -32.96 27.22 -12.68
C GLU A 284 -33.23 26.63 -11.28
N ASP A 285 -33.56 25.34 -11.21
CA ASP A 285 -33.81 24.65 -9.95
C ASP A 285 -32.52 24.52 -9.14
N ILE A 286 -31.42 24.14 -9.80
CA ILE A 286 -30.10 24.05 -9.16
C ILE A 286 -29.60 25.43 -8.73
N ALA A 287 -29.80 26.47 -9.54
CA ALA A 287 -29.45 27.85 -9.19
C ALA A 287 -30.24 28.38 -7.98
N ARG A 288 -31.51 27.95 -7.81
CA ARG A 288 -32.29 28.26 -6.60
C ARG A 288 -31.70 27.58 -5.37
N ILE A 289 -31.39 26.28 -5.44
CA ILE A 289 -30.75 25.54 -4.33
C ILE A 289 -29.40 26.19 -3.96
N ALA A 290 -28.61 26.58 -4.95
CA ALA A 290 -27.35 27.29 -4.75
C ALA A 290 -27.55 28.61 -4.00
N ALA A 291 -28.56 29.40 -4.37
CA ALA A 291 -28.88 30.65 -3.68
C ALA A 291 -29.32 30.41 -2.22
N ASP A 292 -30.08 29.34 -1.96
CA ASP A 292 -30.51 28.97 -0.61
C ASP A 292 -29.29 28.62 0.28
N LEU A 293 -28.32 27.86 -0.25
CA LEU A 293 -27.07 27.57 0.47
C LEU A 293 -26.25 28.85 0.74
N VAL A 294 -26.18 29.78 -0.21
CA VAL A 294 -25.51 31.07 0.03
C VAL A 294 -26.22 31.86 1.13
N ASN A 295 -27.56 31.85 1.16
CA ASN A 295 -28.36 32.48 2.21
C ASN A 295 -28.14 31.85 3.60
N GLU A 296 -27.89 30.53 3.65
CA GLU A 296 -27.46 29.84 4.88
C GLU A 296 -26.10 30.35 5.39
N GLY A 297 -25.25 30.90 4.50
CA GLY A 297 -23.95 31.49 4.81
C GLY A 297 -22.76 30.77 4.18
N PHE A 298 -22.98 29.87 3.22
CA PHE A 298 -21.89 29.22 2.49
C PHE A 298 -21.17 30.22 1.58
N THR A 299 -19.82 30.19 1.60
CA THR A 299 -18.95 31.07 0.80
C THR A 299 -18.29 30.35 -0.37
N ALA A 300 -18.44 29.03 -0.44
CA ALA A 300 -18.01 28.21 -1.56
C ALA A 300 -19.02 27.09 -1.82
N LEU A 301 -19.29 26.84 -3.10
CA LEU A 301 -20.16 25.79 -3.59
C LEU A 301 -19.37 24.85 -4.51
N LYS A 302 -19.50 23.54 -4.31
CA LYS A 302 -18.91 22.52 -5.17
C LYS A 302 -20.04 21.84 -5.95
N LEU A 303 -20.05 22.03 -7.27
CA LEU A 303 -20.99 21.41 -8.19
C LEU A 303 -20.37 20.14 -8.80
N LYS A 304 -21.03 19.00 -8.65
CA LYS A 304 -20.70 17.80 -9.43
C LYS A 304 -21.14 18.01 -10.88
N VAL A 305 -20.25 17.78 -11.84
CA VAL A 305 -20.52 17.86 -13.29
C VAL A 305 -20.18 16.52 -13.95
N ALA A 306 -20.34 16.41 -15.26
CA ALA A 306 -20.01 15.22 -16.05
C ALA A 306 -20.83 13.98 -15.69
N ARG A 307 -22.05 14.16 -15.19
CA ARG A 307 -22.95 13.04 -14.80
C ARG A 307 -23.78 12.49 -15.94
N CYS A 308 -24.14 13.34 -16.90
CA CYS A 308 -24.97 12.98 -18.05
C CYS A 308 -24.21 13.06 -19.39
N HIS A 309 -22.87 13.20 -19.36
CA HIS A 309 -21.98 13.35 -20.52
C HIS A 309 -22.39 14.47 -21.52
N ASP A 310 -23.13 15.50 -21.08
CA ASP A 310 -23.37 16.71 -21.88
C ASP A 310 -22.66 17.93 -21.24
N PRO A 311 -21.46 18.29 -21.72
CA PRO A 311 -20.72 19.47 -21.26
C PRO A 311 -21.51 20.78 -21.34
N ASN A 312 -22.43 20.92 -22.30
CA ASN A 312 -23.19 22.16 -22.48
C ASN A 312 -24.27 22.30 -21.40
N HIS A 313 -24.93 21.19 -21.03
CA HIS A 313 -25.91 21.18 -19.95
C HIS A 313 -25.24 21.56 -18.62
N ASP A 314 -24.10 20.94 -18.29
CA ASP A 314 -23.33 21.27 -17.10
C ASP A 314 -22.87 22.73 -17.10
N ALA A 315 -22.43 23.26 -18.26
CA ALA A 315 -22.05 24.66 -18.40
C ALA A 315 -23.23 25.62 -18.19
N ALA A 316 -24.42 25.29 -18.70
CA ALA A 316 -25.63 26.09 -18.50
C ALA A 316 -26.02 26.17 -17.01
N ILE A 317 -25.88 25.08 -16.26
CA ILE A 317 -26.09 25.07 -14.80
C ILE A 317 -25.12 26.05 -14.12
N VAL A 318 -23.82 25.98 -14.44
CA VAL A 318 -22.81 26.88 -13.86
C VAL A 318 -23.10 28.35 -14.18
N GLN A 319 -23.50 28.65 -15.42
CA GLN A 319 -23.85 30.00 -15.86
C GLN A 319 -25.05 30.54 -15.08
N GLU A 320 -26.12 29.76 -14.91
CA GLU A 320 -27.32 30.19 -14.20
C GLU A 320 -27.06 30.34 -12.69
N ILE A 321 -26.27 29.44 -12.08
CA ILE A 321 -25.81 29.60 -10.69
C ILE A 321 -25.06 30.93 -10.54
N ARG A 322 -24.05 31.19 -11.39
CA ARG A 322 -23.24 32.42 -11.29
C ARG A 322 -24.07 33.67 -11.47
N LYS A 323 -24.98 33.68 -12.42
CA LYS A 323 -25.92 34.79 -12.67
C LYS A 323 -26.78 35.08 -11.44
N ARG A 324 -27.20 34.04 -10.69
CA ARG A 324 -28.07 34.19 -9.52
C ARG A 324 -27.36 34.56 -8.23
N ILE A 325 -26.18 33.99 -7.96
CA ILE A 325 -25.46 34.21 -6.69
C ILE A 325 -24.40 35.33 -6.76
N GLY A 326 -24.09 35.83 -7.97
CA GLY A 326 -23.08 36.87 -8.18
C GLY A 326 -21.64 36.40 -8.02
N GLY A 327 -20.67 37.33 -8.05
CA GLY A 327 -19.23 37.04 -8.07
C GLY A 327 -18.55 36.86 -6.70
N ASN A 328 -19.28 37.02 -5.58
CA ASN A 328 -18.69 37.03 -4.23
C ASN A 328 -18.56 35.62 -3.60
N VAL A 329 -19.11 34.59 -4.25
CA VAL A 329 -19.10 33.20 -3.78
C VAL A 329 -18.23 32.38 -4.71
N GLU A 330 -17.35 31.56 -4.15
CA GLU A 330 -16.50 30.67 -4.94
C GLU A 330 -17.33 29.50 -5.50
N ILE A 331 -17.12 29.17 -6.78
CA ILE A 331 -17.73 27.99 -7.40
C ILE A 331 -16.61 27.05 -7.82
N ARG A 332 -16.72 25.78 -7.43
CA ARG A 332 -15.84 24.68 -7.84
C ARG A 332 -16.66 23.70 -8.66
N ALA A 333 -16.11 23.21 -9.76
CA ALA A 333 -16.68 22.10 -10.51
C ALA A 333 -15.88 20.83 -10.22
N ASP A 334 -16.52 19.66 -10.22
CA ASP A 334 -15.85 18.37 -10.03
C ASP A 334 -16.43 17.34 -11.00
N ALA A 335 -15.61 16.93 -11.96
CA ALA A 335 -15.98 16.03 -13.04
C ALA A 335 -15.67 14.56 -12.74
N ASN A 336 -14.91 14.26 -11.68
CA ASN A 336 -14.44 12.91 -11.33
C ASN A 336 -13.93 12.11 -12.55
N ARG A 337 -13.14 12.75 -13.42
CA ARG A 337 -12.54 12.13 -14.62
C ARG A 337 -13.53 11.60 -15.67
N ASN A 338 -14.80 12.02 -15.66
CA ASN A 338 -15.83 11.47 -16.54
C ASN A 338 -15.94 12.11 -17.94
N TRP A 339 -15.11 13.11 -18.25
CA TRP A 339 -15.06 13.70 -19.58
C TRP A 339 -13.83 13.25 -20.36
N SER A 340 -14.02 13.05 -21.66
CA SER A 340 -12.93 13.08 -22.63
C SER A 340 -12.25 14.47 -22.64
N TYR A 341 -11.06 14.54 -23.22
CA TYR A 341 -10.33 15.80 -23.37
C TYR A 341 -11.18 16.86 -24.11
N GLU A 342 -11.82 16.47 -25.21
CA GLU A 342 -12.64 17.35 -26.04
C GLU A 342 -13.86 17.89 -25.31
N GLU A 343 -14.58 17.01 -24.58
CA GLU A 343 -15.75 17.38 -23.77
C GLU A 343 -15.38 18.37 -22.66
N ALA A 344 -14.26 18.11 -21.96
CA ALA A 344 -13.77 18.99 -20.92
C ALA A 344 -13.43 20.39 -21.48
N VAL A 345 -12.73 20.44 -22.62
CA VAL A 345 -12.38 21.71 -23.29
C VAL A 345 -13.65 22.47 -23.72
N GLN A 346 -14.67 21.76 -24.21
CA GLN A 346 -15.96 22.34 -24.56
C GLN A 346 -16.66 22.97 -23.35
N PHE A 347 -16.72 22.27 -22.22
CA PHE A 347 -17.23 22.82 -20.96
C PHE A 347 -16.48 24.08 -20.56
N ALA A 348 -15.14 24.01 -20.54
CA ALA A 348 -14.27 25.09 -20.08
C ALA A 348 -14.45 26.39 -20.88
N HIS A 349 -14.60 26.28 -22.21
CA HIS A 349 -14.89 27.43 -23.06
C HIS A 349 -16.24 28.09 -22.72
N SER A 350 -17.25 27.29 -22.43
CA SER A 350 -18.59 27.76 -22.10
C SER A 350 -18.67 28.47 -20.73
N VAL A 351 -17.78 28.12 -19.79
CA VAL A 351 -17.76 28.70 -18.43
C VAL A 351 -16.65 29.72 -18.19
N LYS A 352 -15.95 30.17 -19.25
CA LYS A 352 -14.79 31.09 -19.14
C LYS A 352 -15.08 32.37 -18.34
N ASN A 353 -16.29 32.90 -18.46
CA ASN A 353 -16.71 34.14 -17.76
C ASN A 353 -17.40 33.87 -16.40
N CYS A 354 -17.48 32.62 -15.97
CA CYS A 354 -18.14 32.23 -14.72
C CYS A 354 -17.21 32.30 -13.50
N CYS A 355 -15.92 32.64 -13.68
CA CYS A 355 -14.93 32.78 -12.61
C CYS A 355 -14.94 31.59 -11.63
N LEU A 356 -14.80 30.36 -12.15
CA LEU A 356 -14.65 29.19 -11.30
C LEU A 356 -13.32 29.29 -10.52
N GLN A 357 -13.34 28.89 -9.25
CA GLN A 357 -12.14 28.82 -8.43
C GLN A 357 -11.16 27.79 -9.02
N TYR A 358 -11.70 26.63 -9.41
CA TYR A 358 -11.03 25.59 -10.18
C TYR A 358 -12.06 24.54 -10.64
N ILE A 359 -11.63 23.66 -11.53
CA ILE A 359 -12.28 22.38 -11.83
C ILE A 359 -11.43 21.22 -11.27
N GLU A 360 -12.06 20.28 -10.58
CA GLU A 360 -11.44 19.06 -10.07
C GLU A 360 -11.49 17.97 -11.15
N GLU A 361 -10.31 17.42 -11.47
CA GLU A 361 -10.13 16.20 -12.28
C GLU A 361 -10.96 16.20 -13.59
N PRO A 362 -10.73 17.19 -14.47
CA PRO A 362 -11.61 17.49 -15.60
C PRO A 362 -11.58 16.44 -16.71
N VAL A 363 -10.55 15.59 -16.77
CA VAL A 363 -10.28 14.69 -17.90
C VAL A 363 -10.05 13.27 -17.40
N GLU A 364 -10.38 12.29 -18.24
CA GLU A 364 -10.18 10.86 -17.95
C GLU A 364 -8.70 10.50 -17.73
N SER A 365 -7.82 10.99 -18.60
CA SER A 365 -6.39 10.71 -18.58
C SER A 365 -5.61 11.75 -17.76
N GLU A 366 -4.79 11.29 -16.81
CA GLU A 366 -3.95 12.19 -16.00
C GLU A 366 -2.94 12.98 -16.85
N ASP A 367 -2.48 12.41 -17.96
CA ASP A 367 -1.49 13.02 -18.85
C ASP A 367 -2.06 14.23 -19.60
N ASP A 368 -3.39 14.31 -19.76
CA ASP A 368 -4.07 15.41 -20.44
C ASP A 368 -4.37 16.60 -19.52
N ILE A 369 -4.17 16.48 -18.19
CA ILE A 369 -4.52 17.53 -17.23
C ILE A 369 -3.80 18.85 -17.52
N ILE A 370 -2.49 18.80 -17.77
CA ILE A 370 -1.69 20.00 -18.05
C ILE A 370 -2.10 20.59 -19.41
N ARG A 371 -2.25 19.73 -20.41
CA ARG A 371 -2.71 20.09 -21.76
C ARG A 371 -4.09 20.76 -21.75
N PHE A 372 -4.99 20.31 -20.86
CA PHE A 372 -6.31 20.90 -20.68
C PHE A 372 -6.21 22.34 -20.16
N TYR A 373 -5.39 22.57 -19.13
CA TYR A 373 -5.16 23.91 -18.61
C TYR A 373 -4.54 24.83 -19.68
N GLU A 374 -3.52 24.35 -20.41
CA GLU A 374 -2.86 25.15 -21.45
C GLU A 374 -3.81 25.57 -22.58
N ALA A 375 -4.77 24.72 -22.93
CA ALA A 375 -5.77 25.01 -23.94
C ALA A 375 -6.86 25.99 -23.48
N THR A 376 -7.26 25.92 -22.20
CA THR A 376 -8.49 26.58 -21.72
C THR A 376 -8.23 27.76 -20.78
N GLY A 377 -7.10 27.73 -20.06
CA GLY A 377 -6.78 28.63 -18.95
C GLY A 377 -7.60 28.38 -17.68
N LEU A 378 -8.48 27.36 -17.64
CA LEU A 378 -9.33 27.07 -16.49
C LEU A 378 -8.51 26.38 -15.38
N PRO A 379 -8.37 26.97 -14.17
CA PRO A 379 -7.54 26.40 -13.11
C PRO A 379 -8.00 24.99 -12.71
N VAL A 380 -7.04 24.10 -12.45
CA VAL A 380 -7.30 22.69 -12.14
C VAL A 380 -6.95 22.37 -10.68
N ALA A 381 -7.74 21.50 -10.08
CA ALA A 381 -7.47 20.86 -8.81
C ALA A 381 -7.35 19.33 -8.98
N LEU A 382 -6.49 18.71 -8.18
CA LEU A 382 -6.26 17.26 -8.21
C LEU A 382 -6.93 16.55 -7.04
N ASP A 383 -7.55 15.42 -7.29
CA ASP A 383 -8.22 14.52 -6.34
C ASP A 383 -7.83 13.07 -6.61
N GLU A 384 -8.44 12.40 -7.61
CA GLU A 384 -8.12 11.00 -7.95
C GLU A 384 -6.64 10.81 -8.33
N THR A 385 -6.02 11.79 -9.00
CA THR A 385 -4.59 11.79 -9.39
C THR A 385 -3.67 11.68 -8.18
N ILE A 386 -4.12 12.16 -7.03
CA ILE A 386 -3.36 12.17 -5.78
C ILE A 386 -3.82 11.09 -4.81
N ASN A 387 -4.51 10.04 -5.28
CA ASN A 387 -4.88 8.90 -4.45
C ASN A 387 -4.06 7.64 -4.79
N ASP A 388 -3.52 7.50 -6.02
CA ASP A 388 -2.80 6.30 -6.46
C ASP A 388 -1.28 6.36 -6.21
N TYR A 389 -0.89 6.41 -4.93
CA TYR A 389 0.52 6.56 -4.55
C TYR A 389 1.24 5.24 -4.25
N LYS A 390 2.29 4.97 -5.03
CA LYS A 390 3.41 4.12 -4.59
C LYS A 390 4.30 4.95 -3.66
N GLU A 391 5.00 4.31 -2.71
CA GLU A 391 5.63 4.86 -1.48
C GLU A 391 6.40 6.20 -1.57
N ASN A 392 6.73 6.73 -2.76
CA ASN A 392 7.43 7.99 -2.97
C ASN A 392 6.49 9.15 -3.40
N HIS A 393 5.90 9.82 -2.41
CA HIS A 393 5.05 11.00 -2.61
C HIS A 393 5.70 12.06 -3.51
N PHE A 394 7.01 12.31 -3.38
CA PHE A 394 7.65 13.45 -4.04
C PHE A 394 7.87 13.26 -5.54
N GLU A 395 8.07 12.03 -5.99
CA GLU A 395 8.28 11.75 -7.41
C GLU A 395 7.02 12.01 -8.22
N VAL A 396 5.88 11.52 -7.74
CA VAL A 396 4.57 11.76 -8.36
C VAL A 396 4.18 13.23 -8.27
N LEU A 397 4.32 13.84 -7.09
CA LEU A 397 3.97 15.25 -6.89
C LEU A 397 4.81 16.19 -7.77
N SER A 398 6.07 15.84 -8.07
CA SER A 398 6.95 16.67 -8.91
C SER A 398 6.40 16.95 -10.32
N LYS A 399 5.52 16.07 -10.85
CA LYS A 399 4.83 16.29 -12.13
C LYS A 399 3.84 17.46 -12.08
N TYR A 400 3.31 17.78 -10.91
CA TYR A 400 2.17 18.68 -10.73
C TYR A 400 2.56 20.05 -10.18
N THR A 401 3.78 20.51 -10.48
CA THR A 401 4.25 21.86 -10.12
C THR A 401 3.71 22.96 -11.03
N HIS A 402 3.14 22.61 -12.19
CA HIS A 402 2.60 23.54 -13.18
C HIS A 402 1.67 24.60 -12.54
N PRO A 403 1.75 25.90 -12.91
CA PRO A 403 0.95 26.97 -12.31
C PRO A 403 -0.56 26.81 -12.51
N GLY A 404 -0.97 26.07 -13.55
CA GLY A 404 -2.37 25.74 -13.81
C GLY A 404 -3.01 24.79 -12.81
N ILE A 405 -2.20 24.05 -12.05
CA ILE A 405 -2.65 23.24 -10.92
C ILE A 405 -2.66 24.12 -9.68
N VAL A 406 -3.83 24.52 -9.20
CA VAL A 406 -3.99 25.52 -8.14
C VAL A 406 -4.41 24.93 -6.79
N ALA A 407 -4.94 23.71 -6.76
CA ALA A 407 -5.38 23.07 -5.53
C ALA A 407 -5.19 21.54 -5.51
N PHE A 408 -5.06 21.00 -4.30
CA PHE A 408 -4.96 19.57 -3.99
C PHE A 408 -6.10 19.22 -3.05
N VAL A 409 -7.02 18.37 -3.51
CA VAL A 409 -8.20 17.91 -2.77
C VAL A 409 -7.84 16.61 -2.07
N ILE A 410 -7.47 16.73 -0.80
CA ILE A 410 -6.86 15.65 -0.02
C ILE A 410 -7.94 14.95 0.79
N LYS A 411 -8.17 13.68 0.49
CA LYS A 411 -9.05 12.79 1.25
C LYS A 411 -8.20 11.88 2.15
N PRO A 412 -8.15 12.08 3.48
CA PRO A 412 -7.29 11.28 4.34
C PRO A 412 -7.56 9.77 4.24
N SER A 413 -8.81 9.35 4.05
CA SER A 413 -9.19 7.95 3.83
C SER A 413 -8.61 7.36 2.54
N ALA A 414 -8.58 8.11 1.45
CA ALA A 414 -8.11 7.63 0.14
C ALA A 414 -6.59 7.71 -0.02
N ILE A 415 -5.95 8.73 0.55
CA ILE A 415 -4.49 8.93 0.47
C ILE A 415 -3.70 8.06 1.48
N GLY A 416 -4.40 7.42 2.42
CA GLY A 416 -3.80 6.53 3.41
C GLY A 416 -3.32 7.24 4.67
N GLY A 417 -4.18 8.07 5.28
CA GLY A 417 -4.02 8.59 6.63
C GLY A 417 -3.64 10.07 6.72
N PHE A 418 -3.62 10.54 7.96
CA PHE A 418 -3.29 11.93 8.33
C PHE A 418 -1.84 12.26 8.03
N GLU A 419 -0.91 11.30 8.18
CA GLU A 419 0.51 11.51 7.87
C GLU A 419 0.73 11.83 6.39
N ASN A 420 0.19 11.00 5.49
CA ASN A 420 0.28 11.24 4.05
C ASN A 420 -0.46 12.53 3.66
N ALA A 421 -1.66 12.75 4.21
CA ALA A 421 -2.41 13.97 3.98
C ALA A 421 -1.64 15.24 4.41
N ALA A 422 -0.96 15.21 5.55
CA ALA A 422 -0.16 16.32 6.04
C ALA A 422 1.10 16.56 5.18
N LEU A 423 1.73 15.50 4.67
CA LEU A 423 2.89 15.60 3.77
C LEU A 423 2.49 16.26 2.43
N VAL A 424 1.39 15.82 1.82
CA VAL A 424 0.89 16.39 0.56
C VAL A 424 0.41 17.83 0.75
N ALA A 425 -0.34 18.11 1.83
CA ALA A 425 -0.78 19.47 2.14
C ALA A 425 0.40 20.42 2.30
N ARG A 426 1.44 20.02 3.06
CA ARG A 426 2.66 20.82 3.25
C ARG A 426 3.35 21.12 1.94
N TRP A 427 3.52 20.10 1.11
CA TRP A 427 4.18 20.22 -0.19
C TRP A 427 3.41 21.20 -1.11
N ALA A 428 2.08 21.06 -1.19
CA ALA A 428 1.23 21.96 -1.99
C ALA A 428 1.32 23.41 -1.50
N GLN A 429 1.24 23.63 -0.18
CA GLN A 429 1.30 24.96 0.43
C GLN A 429 2.66 25.64 0.23
N GLN A 430 3.76 24.89 0.27
CA GLN A 430 5.11 25.42 -0.04
C GLN A 430 5.20 25.96 -1.48
N LEU A 431 4.49 25.35 -2.41
CA LEU A 431 4.35 25.82 -3.79
C LEU A 431 3.32 26.95 -3.96
N GLY A 432 2.68 27.40 -2.88
CA GLY A 432 1.64 28.43 -2.89
C GLY A 432 0.30 27.96 -3.42
N LYS A 433 0.10 26.64 -3.51
CA LYS A 433 -1.13 25.97 -3.94
C LYS A 433 -2.04 25.71 -2.74
N ASN A 434 -3.34 25.60 -2.99
CA ASN A 434 -4.32 25.35 -1.95
C ASN A 434 -4.33 23.86 -1.56
N ALA A 435 -4.48 23.57 -0.27
CA ALA A 435 -4.70 22.21 0.24
C ALA A 435 -6.11 22.13 0.84
N VAL A 436 -7.00 21.36 0.22
CA VAL A 436 -8.40 21.24 0.59
C VAL A 436 -8.64 19.85 1.17
N ILE A 437 -8.76 19.75 2.49
CA ILE A 437 -9.23 18.51 3.13
C ILE A 437 -10.68 18.23 2.72
N SER A 438 -10.96 17.03 2.25
CA SER A 438 -12.28 16.58 1.80
C SER A 438 -12.68 15.25 2.42
N ALA A 439 -13.98 15.08 2.63
CA ALA A 439 -14.60 13.87 3.15
C ALA A 439 -14.95 12.87 2.02
N THR A 440 -14.99 11.59 2.36
CA THR A 440 -15.49 10.46 1.55
C THR A 440 -16.72 9.84 2.22
N TYR A 441 -17.70 10.69 2.53
CA TYR A 441 -18.88 10.33 3.31
C TYR A 441 -18.50 9.64 4.64
N GLU A 442 -17.63 10.28 5.43
CA GLU A 442 -17.45 9.93 6.84
C GLU A 442 -18.64 10.40 7.67
N THR A 443 -18.86 9.67 8.76
CA THR A 443 -19.86 10.01 9.78
C THR A 443 -19.40 11.20 10.65
N SER A 444 -20.19 11.58 11.67
CA SER A 444 -19.78 12.66 12.57
C SER A 444 -18.45 12.40 13.29
N LEU A 445 -18.06 11.14 13.51
CA LEU A 445 -16.76 10.81 14.11
C LEU A 445 -15.60 11.21 13.18
N GLY A 446 -15.58 10.69 11.95
CA GLY A 446 -14.54 11.02 10.98
C GLY A 446 -14.54 12.51 10.62
N LEU A 447 -15.72 13.12 10.43
CA LEU A 447 -15.82 14.56 10.16
C LEU A 447 -15.27 15.42 11.30
N ALA A 448 -15.51 15.05 12.57
CA ALA A 448 -14.94 15.77 13.70
C ALA A 448 -13.41 15.72 13.69
N ALA A 449 -12.82 14.55 13.38
CA ALA A 449 -11.37 14.42 13.24
C ALA A 449 -10.85 15.27 12.07
N TYR A 450 -11.56 15.28 10.93
CA TYR A 450 -11.19 16.08 9.77
C TYR A 450 -11.33 17.58 9.99
N VAL A 451 -12.28 18.05 10.81
CA VAL A 451 -12.37 19.46 11.23
C VAL A 451 -11.14 19.85 12.03
N GLN A 452 -10.75 19.07 13.04
CA GLN A 452 -9.55 19.35 13.83
C GLN A 452 -8.28 19.32 12.96
N PHE A 453 -8.19 18.37 12.02
CA PHE A 453 -7.08 18.27 11.09
C PHE A 453 -7.04 19.43 10.08
N SER A 454 -8.18 19.84 9.53
CA SER A 454 -8.29 20.97 8.61
C SER A 454 -7.80 22.26 9.27
N HIS A 455 -8.17 22.47 10.54
CA HIS A 455 -7.66 23.61 11.31
C HIS A 455 -6.14 23.57 11.49
N PHE A 456 -5.56 22.39 11.75
CA PHE A 456 -4.12 22.20 11.78
C PHE A 456 -3.45 22.55 10.43
N ILE A 457 -4.04 22.13 9.31
CA ILE A 457 -3.52 22.41 7.96
C ILE A 457 -3.63 23.90 7.60
N ASP A 458 -4.70 24.57 7.99
CA ASP A 458 -4.86 26.02 7.81
C ASP A 458 -3.81 26.81 8.58
N LEU A 459 -3.57 26.46 9.85
CA LEU A 459 -2.53 27.12 10.65
C LEU A 459 -1.13 26.82 10.14
N GLN A 460 -0.88 25.60 9.65
CA GLN A 460 0.37 25.25 8.99
C GLN A 460 0.63 26.14 7.76
N ASN A 461 -0.39 26.39 6.94
CA ASN A 461 -0.28 27.28 5.79
C ASN A 461 0.09 28.70 6.20
N LEU A 462 -0.52 29.22 7.27
CA LEU A 462 -0.23 30.55 7.79
C LEU A 462 1.23 30.65 8.27
N ASP A 463 1.71 29.63 8.98
CA ASP A 463 3.11 29.56 9.41
C ASP A 463 4.06 29.55 8.19
N ILE A 464 3.73 28.81 7.12
CA ILE A 464 4.49 28.81 5.85
C ILE A 464 4.48 30.19 5.19
N LEU A 465 3.31 30.85 5.09
CA LEU A 465 3.19 32.18 4.48
C LEU A 465 4.00 33.24 5.24
N ARG A 466 3.97 33.19 6.57
CA ARG A 466 4.77 34.08 7.44
C ARG A 466 6.26 33.86 7.25
N LEU A 467 6.71 32.60 7.27
CA LEU A 467 8.12 32.25 7.05
C LEU A 467 8.63 32.65 5.67
N THR A 468 7.74 32.68 4.67
CA THR A 468 8.08 33.04 3.28
C THR A 468 7.82 34.52 2.95
N ASN A 469 7.47 35.35 3.93
CA ASN A 469 7.09 36.76 3.75
C ASN A 469 6.01 36.98 2.67
N LYS A 470 5.09 36.02 2.51
CA LYS A 470 3.95 36.10 1.59
C LYS A 470 2.73 36.66 2.33
N LYS A 471 1.86 37.37 1.60
CA LYS A 471 0.62 37.94 2.13
C LYS A 471 -0.29 36.83 2.67
N GLU A 472 -0.78 36.99 3.90
CA GLU A 472 -1.78 36.09 4.47
C GLU A 472 -3.02 36.03 3.56
N ARG A 473 -3.50 34.82 3.28
CA ARG A 473 -4.74 34.56 2.54
C ARG A 473 -5.83 34.11 3.52
N PRO A 474 -7.12 34.34 3.20
CA PRO A 474 -8.22 33.78 3.98
C PRO A 474 -8.15 32.25 4.02
N SER A 475 -8.68 31.64 5.09
CA SER A 475 -8.84 30.18 5.13
C SER A 475 -9.73 29.71 3.98
N ILE A 476 -9.36 28.58 3.40
CA ILE A 476 -10.09 27.98 2.29
C ILE A 476 -11.26 27.15 2.82
N PRO A 477 -12.45 27.21 2.20
CA PRO A 477 -13.51 26.28 2.55
C PRO A 477 -13.15 24.82 2.21
N HIS A 478 -13.29 23.93 3.19
CA HIS A 478 -12.96 22.50 3.10
C HIS A 478 -14.14 21.64 2.63
N GLY A 479 -13.86 20.50 1.97
CA GLY A 479 -14.85 19.59 1.39
C GLY A 479 -15.55 18.68 2.40
N LEU A 480 -16.06 19.24 3.51
CA LEU A 480 -16.68 18.51 4.62
C LEU A 480 -18.21 18.59 4.60
N GLY A 481 -18.80 18.91 3.44
CA GLY A 481 -20.24 19.17 3.26
C GLY A 481 -21.15 17.93 3.25
N THR A 482 -20.63 16.73 3.51
CA THR A 482 -21.39 15.47 3.49
C THR A 482 -22.31 15.28 4.70
N TYR A 483 -22.19 16.10 5.74
CA TYR A 483 -22.93 15.93 7.00
C TYR A 483 -24.48 15.92 6.85
N LYS A 484 -25.05 16.65 5.88
CA LYS A 484 -26.50 16.64 5.62
C LYS A 484 -27.00 15.36 4.92
N TRP A 485 -26.09 14.55 4.38
CA TRP A 485 -26.43 13.33 3.64
C TRP A 485 -26.71 12.13 4.55
N PHE A 486 -26.46 12.27 5.85
CA PHE A 486 -26.65 11.23 6.85
C PHE A 486 -27.96 11.44 7.62
N ARG A 487 -28.93 10.52 7.42
CA ARG A 487 -30.16 10.50 8.21
C ARG A 487 -29.86 10.00 9.62
N GLU A 488 -29.07 8.94 9.72
CA GLU A 488 -28.58 8.33 10.95
C GLU A 488 -27.09 8.62 11.15
N ASP A 489 -26.58 8.38 12.35
CA ASP A 489 -25.15 8.57 12.67
C ASP A 489 -24.65 7.45 13.59
N VAL A 490 -23.34 7.19 13.54
CA VAL A 490 -22.65 6.25 14.44
C VAL A 490 -22.43 6.85 15.82
N SER A 491 -22.45 8.17 15.95
CA SER A 491 -22.43 8.87 17.22
C SER A 491 -23.85 9.16 17.71
N THR A 492 -24.10 9.09 19.03
CA THR A 492 -25.37 9.55 19.62
C THR A 492 -25.60 11.06 19.45
N ARG A 493 -24.54 11.81 19.15
CA ARG A 493 -24.57 13.25 18.87
C ARG A 493 -23.96 13.53 17.49
N LYS A 494 -24.68 14.29 16.65
CA LYS A 494 -24.16 14.76 15.35
C LYS A 494 -23.21 15.95 15.52
N LEU A 495 -22.22 16.04 14.64
CA LEU A 495 -21.33 17.18 14.54
C LEU A 495 -22.12 18.45 14.18
N VAL A 496 -21.88 19.54 14.90
CA VAL A 496 -22.56 20.80 14.61
C VAL A 496 -21.89 21.49 13.41
N THR A 497 -22.70 21.80 12.40
CA THR A 497 -22.36 22.73 11.33
C THR A 497 -23.36 23.87 11.36
N CYS A 498 -22.89 25.09 11.58
CA CYS A 498 -23.75 26.25 11.77
C CYS A 498 -23.13 27.53 11.19
N ARG A 499 -23.98 28.55 11.06
CA ARG A 499 -23.54 29.88 10.66
C ARG A 499 -22.84 30.54 11.84
N ASN A 500 -21.58 30.90 11.67
CA ASN A 500 -20.82 31.56 12.72
C ASN A 500 -21.41 32.95 13.01
N PRO A 501 -21.75 33.28 14.28
CA PRO A 501 -22.39 34.56 14.62
C PRO A 501 -21.51 35.79 14.36
N THR A 502 -20.18 35.63 14.36
CA THR A 502 -19.21 36.74 14.25
C THR A 502 -18.86 37.09 12.81
N ASN A 503 -18.72 36.09 11.93
CA ASN A 503 -18.33 36.31 10.53
C ASN A 503 -19.42 35.92 9.51
N GLY A 504 -20.56 35.40 9.98
CA GLY A 504 -21.71 35.05 9.14
C GLY A 504 -21.49 33.88 8.18
N CYS A 505 -20.34 33.20 8.23
CA CYS A 505 -19.99 32.10 7.33
C CYS A 505 -20.44 30.75 7.92
N MET A 506 -20.84 29.82 7.06
CA MET A 506 -21.09 28.42 7.43
C MET A 506 -19.78 27.67 7.70
N GLY A 507 -19.74 26.96 8.82
CA GLY A 507 -18.59 26.16 9.20
C GLY A 507 -18.86 25.24 10.39
N SER A 508 -17.84 24.48 10.77
CA SER A 508 -17.85 23.66 11.98
C SER A 508 -16.88 24.20 13.02
N PRO A 509 -17.34 24.48 14.26
CA PRO A 509 -16.47 24.91 15.34
C PRO A 509 -15.51 23.79 15.76
N VAL A 510 -14.20 24.08 15.81
CA VAL A 510 -13.18 23.11 16.26
C VAL A 510 -13.44 22.62 17.69
N ALA A 511 -13.95 23.50 18.56
CA ALA A 511 -14.32 23.13 19.93
C ALA A 511 -15.49 22.13 19.99
N ASP A 512 -16.40 22.15 19.00
CA ASP A 512 -17.49 21.18 18.96
C ASP A 512 -17.02 19.81 18.50
N ALA A 513 -16.15 19.78 17.48
CA ALA A 513 -15.48 18.58 17.03
C ALA A 513 -14.66 17.92 18.17
N ASP A 514 -13.96 18.72 18.98
CA ASP A 514 -13.23 18.22 20.17
C ASP A 514 -14.17 17.59 21.20
N ARG A 515 -15.28 18.25 21.53
CA ARG A 515 -16.29 17.70 22.46
C ARG A 515 -16.90 16.41 21.94
N LEU A 516 -17.14 16.30 20.63
CA LEU A 516 -17.69 15.09 20.02
C LEU A 516 -16.71 13.92 20.15
N ILE A 517 -15.43 14.13 19.85
CA ILE A 517 -14.40 13.09 19.95
C ILE A 517 -14.20 12.65 21.41
N LYS A 518 -14.04 13.60 22.35
CA LYS A 518 -13.85 13.30 23.78
C LYS A 518 -15.07 12.62 24.42
N GLY A 519 -16.26 13.01 23.98
CA GLY A 519 -17.53 12.47 24.46
C GLY A 519 -18.14 11.42 23.53
N PHE A 520 -17.35 10.80 22.64
CA PHE A 520 -17.89 9.89 21.64
C PHE A 520 -18.60 8.71 22.32
N GLN A 521 -19.87 8.54 21.97
CA GLN A 521 -20.67 7.40 22.38
C GLN A 521 -21.24 6.75 21.13
N PHE A 522 -20.90 5.48 20.95
CA PHE A 522 -21.38 4.70 19.82
C PHE A 522 -22.89 4.52 19.92
N ASN A 523 -23.61 4.98 18.91
CA ASN A 523 -25.02 4.70 18.72
C ASN A 523 -25.22 3.19 18.50
N LYS A 524 -25.67 2.48 19.54
CA LYS A 524 -25.87 1.02 19.50
C LYS A 524 -26.83 0.56 18.39
N THR A 525 -27.74 1.42 17.93
CA THR A 525 -28.66 1.09 16.83
C THR A 525 -27.97 1.02 15.47
N ALA A 526 -26.81 1.69 15.31
CA ALA A 526 -26.01 1.65 14.09
C ALA A 526 -25.07 0.42 14.01
N VAL A 527 -24.89 -0.31 15.12
CA VAL A 527 -24.01 -1.49 15.17
C VAL A 527 -24.69 -2.69 14.53
N VAL A 528 -24.09 -3.22 13.48
CA VAL A 528 -24.52 -4.48 12.85
C VAL A 528 -23.86 -5.67 13.54
N ARG A 529 -22.54 -5.59 13.73
CA ARG A 529 -21.72 -6.64 14.34
C ARG A 529 -20.51 -6.01 15.04
N SER A 530 -20.16 -6.52 16.21
CA SER A 530 -18.88 -6.21 16.86
C SER A 530 -17.89 -7.34 16.67
N SER A 531 -16.61 -7.00 16.57
CA SER A 531 -15.53 -7.98 16.45
C SER A 531 -15.55 -8.91 17.65
N THR A 532 -15.67 -10.21 17.40
CA THR A 532 -15.29 -11.22 18.38
C THR A 532 -13.84 -11.56 18.13
N ASN A 533 -13.01 -11.52 19.19
CA ASN A 533 -11.66 -12.02 19.06
C ASN A 533 -11.73 -13.51 18.77
N ALA A 534 -11.30 -13.93 17.58
CA ALA A 534 -11.17 -15.34 17.26
C ALA A 534 -10.23 -15.99 18.29
N ASN A 535 -10.80 -16.89 19.09
CA ASN A 535 -10.06 -17.66 20.07
C ASN A 535 -9.23 -18.69 19.32
N ILE A 536 -8.00 -18.89 19.78
CA ILE A 536 -7.12 -19.93 19.26
C ILE A 536 -7.21 -21.08 20.24
N HIS A 537 -7.67 -22.22 19.74
CA HIS A 537 -7.67 -23.47 20.47
C HIS A 537 -6.35 -24.17 20.21
N MET A 538 -5.63 -24.49 21.27
CA MET A 538 -4.41 -25.28 21.21
C MET A 538 -4.67 -26.64 21.83
N TYR A 539 -4.31 -27.70 21.11
CA TYR A 539 -4.40 -29.07 21.58
C TYR A 539 -3.30 -29.93 20.94
N GLN A 540 -3.03 -31.09 21.54
CA GLN A 540 -2.13 -32.10 20.99
C GLN A 540 -2.94 -33.31 20.53
N LEU A 541 -2.53 -33.91 19.42
CA LEU A 541 -3.14 -35.13 18.88
C LEU A 541 -2.06 -36.17 18.64
N GLU A 542 -2.34 -37.40 19.04
CA GLU A 542 -1.48 -38.55 18.74
C GLU A 542 -1.78 -39.09 17.34
N THR A 543 -0.72 -39.39 16.60
CA THR A 543 -0.78 -40.05 15.28
C THR A 543 0.51 -40.82 15.05
N ASP A 544 0.63 -41.51 13.93
CA ASP A 544 1.79 -42.35 13.63
C ASP A 544 2.63 -41.75 12.49
N LEU A 545 3.96 -41.77 12.67
CA LEU A 545 4.95 -41.47 11.65
C LEU A 545 5.84 -42.69 11.44
N ASP A 546 5.67 -43.41 10.32
CA ASP A 546 6.40 -44.65 10.01
C ASP A 546 6.44 -45.65 11.18
N ASN A 547 5.27 -45.92 11.78
CA ASN A 547 5.07 -46.82 12.93
C ASN A 547 5.63 -46.30 14.28
N VAL A 548 6.00 -45.02 14.37
CA VAL A 548 6.36 -44.37 15.63
C VAL A 548 5.23 -43.41 16.04
N SER A 549 4.75 -43.54 17.27
CA SER A 549 3.75 -42.63 17.82
C SER A 549 4.35 -41.23 17.96
N ILE A 550 3.64 -40.23 17.47
CA ILE A 550 4.01 -38.83 17.54
C ILE A 550 2.85 -37.98 18.04
N SER A 551 3.15 -37.13 19.02
CA SER A 551 2.24 -36.10 19.50
C SER A 551 2.40 -34.84 18.67
N ILE A 552 1.37 -34.44 17.93
CA ILE A 552 1.36 -33.27 17.06
C ILE A 552 0.67 -32.10 17.76
N ASN A 553 1.36 -30.97 17.87
CA ASN A 553 0.77 -29.73 18.37
C ASN A 553 -0.03 -29.01 17.27
N VAL A 554 -1.28 -28.67 17.57
CA VAL A 554 -2.26 -28.10 16.64
C VAL A 554 -2.87 -26.83 17.21
N TYR A 555 -2.89 -25.77 16.39
CA TYR A 555 -3.62 -24.53 16.66
C TYR A 555 -4.80 -24.43 15.69
N ASP A 556 -5.98 -24.10 16.21
CA ASP A 556 -7.25 -24.14 15.48
C ASP A 556 -8.09 -22.90 15.80
N THR A 557 -8.64 -22.25 14.78
CA THR A 557 -9.46 -21.05 14.93
C THR A 557 -10.42 -20.86 13.76
N GLY A 558 -11.45 -20.04 13.96
CA GLY A 558 -12.51 -19.82 12.97
C GLY A 558 -13.56 -20.93 12.96
N GLU A 559 -14.66 -20.70 12.26
CA GLU A 559 -15.77 -21.65 12.15
C GLU A 559 -15.86 -22.22 10.72
N SER A 560 -16.28 -23.47 10.59
CA SER A 560 -16.50 -24.13 9.29
C SER A 560 -17.76 -23.63 8.56
N ALA A 561 -18.22 -22.40 8.80
CA ALA A 561 -19.50 -21.89 8.28
C ALA A 561 -19.62 -21.98 6.74
N ASN A 562 -18.49 -22.01 6.03
CA ASN A 562 -18.41 -22.14 4.57
C ASN A 562 -17.83 -23.48 4.08
N ASN A 563 -17.65 -24.48 4.95
CA ASN A 563 -16.94 -25.75 4.67
C ASN A 563 -15.47 -25.61 4.16
N ILE A 564 -14.90 -24.40 4.13
CA ILE A 564 -13.48 -24.21 3.79
C ILE A 564 -12.63 -24.44 5.03
N VAL A 565 -11.63 -25.32 4.88
CA VAL A 565 -10.61 -25.57 5.88
C VAL A 565 -9.24 -25.27 5.28
N LEU A 566 -8.53 -24.32 5.89
CA LEU A 566 -7.14 -24.00 5.58
C LEU A 566 -6.21 -24.74 6.55
N VAL A 567 -5.24 -25.48 6.03
CA VAL A 567 -4.19 -26.10 6.84
C VAL A 567 -2.84 -25.48 6.50
N PHE A 568 -2.20 -24.87 7.49
CA PHE A 568 -0.95 -24.13 7.35
C PHE A 568 0.26 -24.97 7.77
N LEU A 569 1.24 -25.10 6.88
CA LEU A 569 2.46 -25.88 7.05
C LEU A 569 3.69 -24.96 7.02
N HIS A 570 4.44 -24.90 8.12
CA HIS A 570 5.61 -24.02 8.24
C HIS A 570 6.87 -24.59 7.54
N GLY A 571 7.88 -23.73 7.39
CA GLY A 571 9.21 -24.09 6.87
C GLY A 571 10.12 -24.70 7.93
N PHE A 572 11.33 -25.14 7.55
CA PHE A 572 12.32 -25.64 8.52
C PHE A 572 12.63 -24.57 9.59
N LEU A 573 12.73 -24.98 10.85
CA LEU A 573 12.82 -24.13 12.06
C LEU A 573 11.56 -23.30 12.39
N GLY A 574 10.54 -23.31 11.55
CA GLY A 574 9.28 -22.63 11.83
C GLY A 574 8.44 -23.36 12.88
N THR A 575 7.37 -22.72 13.34
CA THR A 575 6.32 -23.33 14.19
C THR A 575 4.92 -22.92 13.71
N CYS A 576 3.90 -23.60 14.23
CA CYS A 576 2.49 -23.27 13.97
C CYS A 576 2.13 -21.83 14.39
N GLU A 577 2.82 -21.29 15.41
CA GLU A 577 2.55 -19.97 15.98
C GLU A 577 2.75 -18.82 14.97
N GLU A 578 3.59 -19.01 13.96
CA GLU A 578 3.86 -18.01 12.92
C GLU A 578 2.64 -17.70 12.05
N TRP A 579 1.73 -18.67 11.94
CA TRP A 579 0.53 -18.51 11.14
C TRP A 579 -0.58 -17.78 11.87
N ILE A 580 -0.50 -17.64 13.20
CA ILE A 580 -1.56 -17.04 14.02
C ILE A 580 -2.09 -15.71 13.48
N PRO A 581 -1.25 -14.72 13.10
CA PRO A 581 -1.76 -13.46 12.58
C PRO A 581 -2.58 -13.64 11.29
N ILE A 582 -2.11 -14.51 10.40
CA ILE A 582 -2.78 -14.85 9.13
C ILE A 582 -4.07 -15.64 9.40
N MET A 583 -4.01 -16.67 10.24
CA MET A 583 -5.18 -17.47 10.63
C MET A 583 -6.28 -16.61 11.26
N LYS A 584 -5.92 -15.66 12.13
CA LYS A 584 -6.89 -14.73 12.71
C LYS A 584 -7.53 -13.84 11.65
N ALA A 585 -6.74 -13.32 10.70
CA ALA A 585 -7.25 -12.52 9.59
C ALA A 585 -8.29 -13.27 8.75
N MET A 586 -8.08 -14.58 8.58
CA MET A 586 -8.90 -15.44 7.72
C MET A 586 -10.01 -16.19 8.47
N SER A 587 -10.08 -16.06 9.80
CA SER A 587 -10.99 -16.85 10.66
C SER A 587 -12.47 -16.58 10.42
N GLY A 588 -12.82 -15.41 9.86
CA GLY A 588 -14.18 -15.09 9.42
C GLY A 588 -14.59 -15.77 8.10
N SER A 589 -13.61 -16.26 7.32
CA SER A 589 -13.80 -16.76 5.96
C SER A 589 -13.63 -18.28 5.86
N ALA A 590 -12.79 -18.86 6.72
CA ALA A 590 -12.45 -20.28 6.76
C ALA A 590 -12.08 -20.74 8.18
N ARG A 591 -12.26 -22.03 8.47
CA ARG A 591 -11.59 -22.66 9.62
C ARG A 591 -10.10 -22.77 9.29
N CYS A 592 -9.26 -22.30 10.19
CA CYS A 592 -7.82 -22.22 10.00
C CYS A 592 -7.13 -23.13 11.03
N ILE A 593 -6.30 -24.05 10.53
CA ILE A 593 -5.55 -25.01 11.34
C ILE A 593 -4.08 -24.87 11.01
N SER A 594 -3.21 -24.71 12.01
CA SER A 594 -1.77 -24.78 11.83
C SER A 594 -1.19 -25.84 12.74
N ILE A 595 -0.09 -26.46 12.31
CA ILE A 595 0.51 -27.60 13.00
C ILE A 595 2.02 -27.40 13.13
N ASP A 596 2.58 -27.90 14.23
CA ASP A 596 4.02 -28.09 14.32
C ASP A 596 4.38 -29.39 13.61
N LEU A 597 5.13 -29.29 12.51
CA LEU A 597 5.61 -30.45 11.78
C LEU A 597 6.57 -31.28 12.66
N PRO A 598 6.69 -32.59 12.41
CA PRO A 598 7.58 -33.46 13.19
C PRO A 598 8.98 -32.88 13.39
N GLY A 599 9.47 -32.97 14.63
CA GLY A 599 10.77 -32.41 15.06
C GLY A 599 10.78 -30.89 15.27
N HIS A 600 9.65 -30.21 15.16
CA HIS A 600 9.53 -28.76 15.35
C HIS A 600 8.58 -28.40 16.49
N GLY A 601 8.75 -27.18 17.01
CA GLY A 601 7.86 -26.59 18.01
C GLY A 601 7.64 -27.49 19.22
N ARG A 602 6.37 -27.86 19.46
CA ARG A 602 5.97 -28.73 20.57
C ARG A 602 5.58 -30.14 20.14
N SER A 603 5.80 -30.51 18.88
CA SER A 603 5.53 -31.87 18.40
C SER A 603 6.66 -32.81 18.82
N GLN A 604 6.32 -33.93 19.46
CA GLN A 604 7.27 -34.83 20.10
C GLN A 604 7.05 -36.29 19.66
N LEU A 605 8.12 -36.96 19.27
CA LEU A 605 8.12 -38.42 19.10
C LEU A 605 8.04 -39.09 20.47
N GLN A 606 7.09 -40.00 20.66
CA GLN A 606 6.93 -40.77 21.91
C GLN A 606 7.69 -42.10 21.82
N ASP A 607 8.35 -42.46 22.92
CA ASP A 607 9.07 -43.73 23.19
C ASP A 607 10.23 -44.11 22.23
N TRP A 608 11.45 -43.70 22.59
CA TRP A 608 12.67 -44.42 22.22
C TRP A 608 13.07 -45.33 23.38
N VAL A 609 12.73 -46.62 23.29
CA VAL A 609 13.37 -47.64 24.12
C VAL A 609 14.69 -48.01 23.45
N ASP A 610 15.79 -47.94 24.21
CA ASP A 610 17.15 -48.38 23.87
C ASP A 610 17.18 -49.83 23.36
N ASN A 611 16.74 -50.07 22.13
CA ASN A 611 16.92 -51.34 21.46
C ASN A 611 17.62 -51.13 20.12
N ASP A 612 18.71 -51.86 20.01
CA ASP A 612 19.84 -51.78 19.10
C ASP A 612 19.50 -52.19 17.64
N VAL A 613 18.37 -51.72 17.11
CA VAL A 613 17.98 -51.94 15.72
C VAL A 613 17.74 -50.58 15.08
N MET A 614 18.73 -50.13 14.31
CA MET A 614 18.67 -48.96 13.43
C MET A 614 17.66 -49.15 12.28
N ASP A 615 16.38 -49.39 12.55
CA ASP A 615 15.33 -49.13 11.57
C ASP A 615 14.85 -47.69 11.79
N LYS A 616 15.63 -46.76 11.23
CA LYS A 616 15.41 -45.32 11.32
C LYS A 616 14.02 -45.01 10.75
N SER A 617 13.09 -44.52 11.58
CA SER A 617 11.88 -43.85 11.05
C SER A 617 12.32 -42.79 10.05
N THR A 618 11.84 -42.91 8.81
CA THR A 618 12.39 -42.12 7.70
C THR A 618 11.54 -40.87 7.57
N PHE A 619 12.00 -39.76 8.16
CA PHE A 619 11.42 -38.43 7.91
C PHE A 619 11.44 -38.16 6.40
N SER A 620 10.38 -38.53 5.69
CA SER A 620 10.23 -38.40 4.24
C SER A 620 8.98 -37.58 3.96
N ILE A 621 8.91 -36.95 2.79
CA ILE A 621 7.71 -36.16 2.44
C ILE A 621 6.48 -37.08 2.40
N GLU A 622 6.66 -38.32 1.97
CA GLU A 622 5.66 -39.37 1.92
C GLU A 622 5.14 -39.75 3.30
N ALA A 623 6.03 -40.05 4.25
CA ALA A 623 5.67 -40.37 5.62
C ALA A 623 4.90 -39.22 6.28
N ILE A 624 5.37 -37.99 6.08
CA ILE A 624 4.68 -36.79 6.59
C ILE A 624 3.30 -36.63 5.93
N ALA A 625 3.18 -36.83 4.62
CA ALA A 625 1.92 -36.72 3.91
C ALA A 625 0.88 -37.75 4.41
N ILE A 626 1.30 -38.98 4.69
CA ILE A 626 0.45 -40.03 5.27
C ILE A 626 0.01 -39.64 6.67
N MET A 627 0.95 -39.21 7.52
CA MET A 627 0.66 -38.72 8.87
C MET A 627 -0.37 -37.58 8.83
N LEU A 628 -0.22 -36.62 7.91
CA LEU A 628 -1.17 -35.53 7.76
C LEU A 628 -2.55 -36.00 7.31
N CYS A 629 -2.64 -37.01 6.42
CA CYS A 629 -3.92 -37.60 6.06
C CYS A 629 -4.62 -38.23 7.27
N ASN A 630 -3.87 -38.98 8.10
CA ASN A 630 -4.38 -39.57 9.34
C ASN A 630 -4.85 -38.48 10.32
N LEU A 631 -4.06 -37.41 10.46
CA LEU A 631 -4.43 -36.26 11.29
C LEU A 631 -5.73 -35.60 10.80
N PHE A 632 -5.91 -35.48 9.48
CA PHE A 632 -7.15 -34.96 8.89
C PHE A 632 -8.34 -35.87 9.17
N ASP A 633 -8.15 -37.19 9.18
CA ASP A 633 -9.20 -38.15 9.57
C ASP A 633 -9.59 -38.03 11.05
N ILE A 634 -8.61 -37.89 11.94
CA ILE A 634 -8.81 -37.65 13.39
C ILE A 634 -9.60 -36.35 13.60
N LEU A 635 -9.27 -35.30 12.85
CA LEU A 635 -9.95 -34.00 12.89
C LEU A 635 -11.27 -33.95 12.11
N HIS A 636 -11.68 -35.08 11.50
CA HIS A 636 -12.88 -35.21 10.67
C HIS A 636 -12.93 -34.21 9.49
N LEU A 637 -11.78 -33.89 8.92
CA LEU A 637 -11.65 -32.99 7.77
C LEU A 637 -11.83 -33.78 6.47
N LYS A 638 -12.90 -33.49 5.73
CA LYS A 638 -13.21 -34.16 4.46
C LYS A 638 -12.25 -33.75 3.35
N LYS A 639 -12.11 -32.44 3.14
CA LYS A 639 -11.20 -31.82 2.19
C LYS A 639 -10.60 -30.57 2.82
N VAL A 640 -9.35 -30.28 2.45
CA VAL A 640 -8.62 -29.12 2.93
C VAL A 640 -7.91 -28.39 1.79
N ILE A 641 -7.65 -27.11 2.00
CA ILE A 641 -6.72 -26.32 1.18
C ILE A 641 -5.44 -26.15 2.00
N LEU A 642 -4.30 -26.54 1.41
CA LEU A 642 -3.01 -26.48 2.08
C LEU A 642 -2.31 -25.15 1.79
N VAL A 643 -1.80 -24.49 2.81
CA VAL A 643 -0.95 -23.30 2.68
C VAL A 643 0.41 -23.66 3.25
N GLY A 644 1.38 -23.91 2.35
CA GLY A 644 2.71 -24.34 2.77
C GLY A 644 3.76 -23.26 2.51
N TYR A 645 4.70 -23.10 3.43
CA TYR A 645 5.91 -22.27 3.26
C TYR A 645 7.20 -23.10 3.21
N SER A 646 8.05 -22.86 2.21
CA SER A 646 9.37 -23.48 2.02
C SER A 646 9.31 -25.03 2.13
N MET A 647 9.76 -25.62 3.25
CA MET A 647 9.60 -27.05 3.53
C MET A 647 8.12 -27.49 3.51
N GLY A 648 7.25 -26.75 4.20
CA GLY A 648 5.81 -26.98 4.19
C GLY A 648 5.19 -26.85 2.80
N SER A 649 5.73 -25.99 1.92
CA SER A 649 5.26 -25.90 0.53
C SER A 649 5.56 -27.16 -0.26
N ARG A 650 6.69 -27.83 0.00
CA ARG A 650 7.07 -29.06 -0.70
C ARG A 650 6.14 -30.21 -0.29
N ILE A 651 5.80 -30.28 1.00
CA ILE A 651 4.80 -31.21 1.53
C ILE A 651 3.42 -30.90 0.93
N ALA A 652 2.99 -29.63 0.96
CA ALA A 652 1.71 -29.20 0.38
C ALA A 652 1.62 -29.53 -1.11
N LEU A 653 2.69 -29.29 -1.87
CA LEU A 653 2.76 -29.60 -3.29
C LEU A 653 2.67 -31.11 -3.54
N TYR A 654 3.43 -31.91 -2.78
CA TYR A 654 3.36 -33.37 -2.87
C TYR A 654 1.93 -33.88 -2.62
N MET A 655 1.29 -33.43 -1.54
CA MET A 655 -0.07 -33.85 -1.19
C MET A 655 -1.09 -33.39 -2.21
N SER A 656 -0.92 -32.20 -2.82
CA SER A 656 -1.83 -31.70 -3.85
C SER A 656 -1.80 -32.51 -5.15
N LEU A 657 -0.70 -33.21 -5.40
CA LEU A 657 -0.51 -34.04 -6.59
C LEU A 657 -0.88 -35.50 -6.36
N ARG A 658 -0.74 -35.99 -5.11
CA ARG A 658 -0.84 -37.43 -4.80
C ARG A 658 -1.92 -37.79 -3.77
N CYS A 659 -2.46 -36.82 -3.05
CA CYS A 659 -3.50 -37.01 -2.02
C CYS A 659 -4.82 -36.34 -2.43
N ASN A 660 -5.24 -36.55 -3.69
CA ASN A 660 -6.38 -35.86 -4.31
C ASN A 660 -7.72 -36.05 -3.58
N ALA A 661 -7.88 -37.12 -2.79
CA ALA A 661 -9.08 -37.36 -1.99
C ALA A 661 -9.20 -36.38 -0.81
N LYS A 662 -8.07 -35.87 -0.29
CA LYS A 662 -8.00 -35.01 0.90
C LYS A 662 -7.70 -33.55 0.58
N VAL A 663 -6.99 -33.28 -0.52
CA VAL A 663 -6.56 -31.93 -0.88
C VAL A 663 -7.39 -31.38 -2.03
N GLU A 664 -8.01 -30.23 -1.79
CA GLU A 664 -8.84 -29.50 -2.75
C GLU A 664 -8.04 -28.48 -3.57
N GLY A 665 -6.99 -27.92 -2.98
CA GLY A 665 -6.05 -27.02 -3.64
C GLY A 665 -4.90 -26.65 -2.70
N ALA A 666 -3.90 -25.93 -3.22
CA ALA A 666 -2.81 -25.45 -2.38
C ALA A 666 -2.20 -24.12 -2.79
N VAL A 667 -1.72 -23.41 -1.77
CA VAL A 667 -0.90 -22.20 -1.87
C VAL A 667 0.54 -22.57 -1.50
N ILE A 668 1.45 -22.36 -2.45
CA ILE A 668 2.84 -22.79 -2.42
C ILE A 668 3.72 -21.54 -2.27
N ILE A 669 4.11 -21.22 -1.03
CA ILE A 669 4.92 -20.03 -0.71
C ILE A 669 6.41 -20.37 -0.73
N SER A 670 7.13 -19.92 -1.76
CA SER A 670 8.56 -20.19 -1.95
C SER A 670 8.88 -21.70 -1.94
N GLY A 671 8.07 -22.49 -2.65
CA GLY A 671 8.19 -23.95 -2.76
C GLY A 671 8.96 -24.44 -4.00
N SER A 672 9.24 -25.74 -4.04
CA SER A 672 9.93 -26.40 -5.16
C SER A 672 9.40 -27.82 -5.38
N PRO A 673 9.30 -28.29 -6.63
CA PRO A 673 8.89 -29.66 -6.94
C PRO A 673 10.06 -30.67 -6.79
N GLY A 674 11.24 -30.23 -6.36
CA GLY A 674 12.42 -31.09 -6.17
C GLY A 674 13.42 -31.02 -7.31
N LEU A 675 14.54 -31.73 -7.15
CA LEU A 675 15.62 -31.81 -8.15
C LEU A 675 15.42 -33.01 -9.07
N THR A 676 15.62 -32.81 -10.38
CA THR A 676 15.56 -33.86 -11.42
C THR A 676 16.88 -34.61 -11.58
N ASN A 677 18.01 -33.91 -11.47
CA ASN A 677 19.33 -34.46 -11.73
C ASN A 677 19.83 -35.29 -10.54
N SER A 678 20.21 -36.55 -10.77
CA SER A 678 20.65 -37.48 -9.73
C SER A 678 21.92 -37.03 -8.99
N VAL A 679 22.85 -36.36 -9.68
CA VAL A 679 24.09 -35.84 -9.12
C VAL A 679 23.81 -34.63 -8.23
N GLU A 680 22.99 -33.69 -8.69
CA GLU A 680 22.57 -32.54 -7.87
C GLU A 680 21.82 -32.99 -6.60
N ARG A 681 21.01 -34.04 -6.74
CA ARG A 681 20.32 -34.66 -5.60
C ARG A 681 21.29 -35.26 -4.60
N GLU A 682 22.28 -36.03 -5.04
CA GLU A 682 23.30 -36.58 -4.14
C GLU A 682 24.09 -35.48 -3.44
N MET A 683 24.59 -34.49 -4.19
CA MET A 683 25.28 -33.33 -3.61
C MET A 683 24.41 -32.62 -2.56
N ARG A 684 23.12 -32.47 -2.83
CA ARG A 684 22.18 -31.85 -1.90
C ARG A 684 21.97 -32.69 -0.65
N ARG A 685 21.84 -34.01 -0.77
CA ARG A 685 21.72 -34.94 0.38
C ARG A 685 22.93 -34.83 1.29
N THR A 686 24.14 -34.97 0.72
CA THR A 686 25.38 -34.89 1.49
C THR A 686 25.50 -33.56 2.22
N LYS A 687 25.14 -32.45 1.56
CA LYS A 687 25.15 -31.13 2.18
C LYS A 687 24.15 -30.99 3.33
N ASP A 688 22.90 -31.41 3.13
CA ASP A 688 21.87 -31.31 4.16
C ASP A 688 22.18 -32.24 5.35
N ASP A 689 22.76 -33.43 5.11
CA ASP A 689 23.21 -34.36 6.15
C ASP A 689 24.34 -33.77 6.99
N PHE A 690 25.35 -33.21 6.33
CA PHE A 690 26.43 -32.50 7.02
C PHE A 690 25.88 -31.33 7.85
N THR A 691 24.92 -30.59 7.30
CA THR A 691 24.27 -29.46 7.98
C THR A 691 23.46 -29.94 9.19
N ALA A 692 22.79 -31.09 9.09
CA ALA A 692 22.09 -31.72 10.20
C ALA A 692 23.05 -32.20 11.30
N SER A 693 24.18 -32.83 10.94
CA SER A 693 25.22 -33.20 11.92
C SER A 693 25.84 -31.96 12.59
N LEU A 694 26.01 -30.86 11.86
CA LEU A 694 26.49 -29.60 12.42
C LEU A 694 25.50 -29.00 13.42
N LEU A 695 24.19 -29.09 13.17
CA LEU A 695 23.15 -28.63 14.09
C LEU A 695 23.26 -29.32 15.46
N VAL A 696 23.40 -30.65 15.47
CA VAL A 696 23.52 -31.43 16.72
C VAL A 696 24.84 -31.14 17.42
N SER A 697 25.96 -31.15 16.68
CA SER A 697 27.31 -31.02 17.26
C SER A 697 27.67 -29.60 17.72
N SER A 698 27.20 -28.56 17.04
CA SER A 698 27.53 -27.16 17.36
C SER A 698 26.46 -26.44 18.17
N GLY A 699 25.29 -27.06 18.36
CA GLY A 699 24.14 -26.48 19.03
C GLY A 699 23.35 -25.49 18.16
N LEU A 700 22.12 -25.22 18.58
CA LEU A 700 21.16 -24.44 17.80
C LEU A 700 21.58 -22.98 17.59
N GLU A 701 22.16 -22.32 18.59
CA GLU A 701 22.54 -20.90 18.46
C GLU A 701 23.62 -20.68 17.39
N SER A 702 24.69 -21.48 17.43
CA SER A 702 25.75 -21.46 16.41
C SER A 702 25.18 -21.77 15.02
N PHE A 703 24.32 -22.78 14.96
CA PHE A 703 23.64 -23.18 13.73
C PHE A 703 22.81 -22.03 13.12
N LEU A 704 22.00 -21.34 13.93
CA LEU A 704 21.15 -20.25 13.44
C LEU A 704 21.98 -19.08 12.90
N ASN A 705 23.12 -18.77 13.52
CA ASN A 705 24.03 -17.72 13.03
C ASN A 705 24.54 -18.03 11.63
N VAL A 706 24.98 -19.27 11.38
CA VAL A 706 25.43 -19.71 10.05
C VAL A 706 24.27 -19.81 9.07
N TRP A 707 23.14 -20.38 9.50
CA TRP A 707 21.94 -20.57 8.67
C TRP A 707 21.42 -19.24 8.14
N TYR A 708 21.22 -18.26 9.01
CA TYR A 708 20.72 -16.94 8.65
C TYR A 708 21.78 -16.02 8.06
N ALA A 709 23.06 -16.38 8.03
CA ALA A 709 24.08 -15.63 7.29
C ALA A 709 23.97 -15.81 5.76
N GLY A 710 23.37 -16.91 5.30
CA GLY A 710 23.24 -17.20 3.86
C GLY A 710 22.40 -16.18 3.08
N ASP A 711 22.69 -16.02 1.80
CA ASP A 711 22.09 -14.98 0.94
C ASP A 711 20.56 -15.07 0.82
N LEU A 712 19.98 -16.26 0.95
CA LEU A 712 18.53 -16.48 0.91
C LEU A 712 17.77 -15.62 1.94
N TRP A 713 18.41 -15.31 3.07
CA TRP A 713 17.81 -14.59 4.18
C TRP A 713 18.12 -13.09 4.16
N HIS A 714 18.72 -12.57 3.09
CA HIS A 714 19.12 -11.15 3.01
C HIS A 714 17.95 -10.19 3.30
N SER A 715 16.80 -10.41 2.67
CA SER A 715 15.60 -9.61 2.90
C SER A 715 15.10 -9.74 4.35
N LEU A 716 14.96 -10.98 4.85
CA LEU A 716 14.47 -11.25 6.20
C LEU A 716 15.39 -10.65 7.29
N ARG A 717 16.71 -10.61 7.07
CA ARG A 717 17.66 -9.95 7.99
C ARG A 717 17.43 -8.44 8.11
N CYS A 718 16.87 -7.80 7.08
CA CYS A 718 16.53 -6.39 7.08
C CYS A 718 15.18 -6.11 7.78
N HIS A 719 14.39 -7.15 8.05
CA HIS A 719 13.09 -7.02 8.71
C HIS A 719 13.25 -6.63 10.19
N PRO A 720 12.47 -5.66 10.72
CA PRO A 720 12.65 -5.13 12.07
C PRO A 720 12.39 -6.18 13.16
N HIS A 721 11.57 -7.19 12.89
CA HIS A 721 11.32 -8.29 13.82
C HIS A 721 12.29 -9.47 13.66
N PHE A 722 13.32 -9.37 12.82
CA PHE A 722 14.28 -10.46 12.56
C PHE A 722 14.82 -11.09 13.86
N LYS A 723 15.27 -10.27 14.82
CA LYS A 723 15.76 -10.77 16.11
C LYS A 723 14.70 -11.54 16.89
N LYS A 724 13.46 -11.05 16.92
CA LYS A 724 12.34 -11.72 17.59
C LYS A 724 12.03 -13.07 16.93
N ILE A 725 12.12 -13.14 15.60
CA ILE A 725 11.96 -14.38 14.83
C ILE A 725 13.08 -15.36 15.20
N VAL A 726 14.35 -14.96 15.14
CA VAL A 726 15.48 -15.83 15.53
C VAL A 726 15.35 -16.30 16.98
N SER A 727 14.96 -15.43 17.91
CA SER A 727 14.71 -15.81 19.30
C SER A 727 13.57 -16.82 19.46
N SER A 728 12.57 -16.84 18.58
CA SER A 728 11.54 -17.88 18.61
C SER A 728 12.08 -19.22 18.14
N ARG A 729 13.00 -19.24 17.16
CA ARG A 729 13.68 -20.44 16.69
C ARG A 729 14.48 -21.12 17.79
N LEU A 730 15.15 -20.33 18.64
CA LEU A 730 15.96 -20.83 19.77
C LEU A 730 15.17 -21.64 20.81
N ARG A 731 13.83 -21.64 20.76
CA ARG A 731 12.99 -22.43 21.67
C ARG A 731 12.88 -23.91 21.31
N HIS A 732 13.43 -24.35 20.17
CA HIS A 732 13.46 -25.77 19.83
C HIS A 732 14.41 -26.51 20.79
N ALA A 733 13.84 -27.44 21.57
CA ALA A 733 14.60 -28.21 22.54
C ALA A 733 15.16 -29.53 21.96
N ASP A 734 14.42 -30.18 21.06
CA ASP A 734 14.80 -31.47 20.48
C ASP A 734 15.63 -31.29 19.19
N LEU A 735 16.94 -31.15 19.36
CA LEU A 735 17.88 -30.95 18.24
C LEU A 735 18.05 -32.19 17.38
N GLU A 736 17.90 -33.39 17.94
CA GLU A 736 18.02 -34.65 17.22
C GLU A 736 16.88 -34.82 16.22
N SER A 737 15.64 -34.61 16.67
CA SER A 737 14.48 -34.66 15.76
C SER A 737 14.50 -33.54 14.73
N LEU A 738 14.98 -32.35 15.09
CA LEU A 738 15.14 -31.25 14.15
C LEU A 738 16.20 -31.56 13.08
N ALA A 739 17.32 -32.17 13.46
CA ALA A 739 18.35 -32.64 12.53
C ALA A 739 17.85 -33.76 11.61
N ARG A 740 17.07 -34.70 12.15
CA ARG A 740 16.38 -35.75 11.36
C ARG A 740 15.41 -35.13 10.36
N ALA A 741 14.63 -34.13 10.75
CA ALA A 741 13.75 -33.42 9.82
C ALA A 741 14.53 -32.72 8.70
N LEU A 742 15.65 -32.06 9.02
CA LEU A 742 16.51 -31.40 8.02
C LEU A 742 17.09 -32.39 7.00
N SER A 743 17.66 -33.49 7.49
CA SER A 743 18.26 -34.53 6.65
C SER A 743 17.19 -35.27 5.85
N GLY A 744 16.18 -35.81 6.52
CA GLY A 744 15.15 -36.64 5.92
C GLY A 744 14.31 -35.88 4.88
N LEU A 745 13.89 -34.65 5.21
CA LEU A 745 13.11 -33.81 4.30
C LEU A 745 13.98 -33.03 3.31
N SER A 746 15.26 -33.40 3.14
CA SER A 746 16.15 -32.81 2.15
C SER A 746 15.52 -32.80 0.75
N ILE A 747 15.72 -31.71 0.00
CA ILE A 747 15.30 -31.63 -1.41
C ILE A 747 16.03 -32.69 -2.27
N GLY A 748 17.20 -33.17 -1.84
CA GLY A 748 17.91 -34.28 -2.50
C GLY A 748 17.26 -35.66 -2.28
N ARG A 749 16.45 -35.81 -1.22
CA ARG A 749 15.66 -37.03 -0.93
C ARG A 749 14.25 -36.95 -1.50
N GLN A 750 13.64 -35.77 -1.52
CA GLN A 750 12.32 -35.53 -2.12
C GLN A 750 12.20 -36.09 -3.54
N PRO A 751 11.15 -36.87 -3.87
CA PRO A 751 10.87 -37.25 -5.25
C PRO A 751 10.73 -36.03 -6.17
N SER A 752 11.22 -36.15 -7.39
CA SER A 752 11.01 -35.11 -8.39
C SER A 752 9.53 -35.09 -8.81
N LEU A 753 8.83 -34.01 -8.50
CA LEU A 753 7.42 -33.82 -8.82
C LEU A 753 7.17 -33.16 -10.18
N TRP A 754 8.23 -32.87 -10.96
CA TRP A 754 8.10 -32.16 -12.24
C TRP A 754 7.19 -32.87 -13.26
N GLU A 755 7.18 -34.20 -13.28
CA GLU A 755 6.27 -34.97 -14.14
C GLU A 755 4.86 -35.03 -13.56
N ASP A 756 4.73 -35.16 -12.23
CA ASP A 756 3.44 -35.10 -11.53
C ASP A 756 2.74 -33.74 -11.78
N LEU A 757 3.49 -32.63 -11.88
CA LEU A 757 2.92 -31.29 -12.16
C LEU A 757 2.12 -31.25 -13.46
N LYS A 758 2.53 -32.00 -14.50
CA LYS A 758 1.85 -32.03 -15.80
C LYS A 758 0.46 -32.64 -15.72
N LEU A 759 0.21 -33.43 -14.66
CA LEU A 759 -1.03 -34.15 -14.40
C LEU A 759 -1.83 -33.50 -13.25
N CYS A 760 -1.45 -32.29 -12.83
CA CYS A 760 -2.11 -31.62 -11.72
C CYS A 760 -3.52 -31.16 -12.12
N GLU A 761 -4.53 -31.72 -11.46
CA GLU A 761 -5.94 -31.33 -11.64
C GLU A 761 -6.45 -30.36 -10.56
N ARG A 762 -5.62 -30.06 -9.55
CA ARG A 762 -5.99 -29.23 -8.40
C ARG A 762 -5.57 -27.78 -8.63
N PRO A 763 -6.38 -26.79 -8.21
CA PRO A 763 -5.97 -25.39 -8.21
C PRO A 763 -4.71 -25.20 -7.36
N LEU A 764 -3.70 -24.56 -7.95
CA LEU A 764 -2.45 -24.19 -7.29
C LEU A 764 -2.21 -22.69 -7.44
N MET A 765 -1.71 -22.07 -6.37
CA MET A 765 -1.19 -20.70 -6.39
C MET A 765 0.25 -20.71 -5.91
N PHE A 766 1.12 -20.02 -6.64
CA PHE A 766 2.52 -19.84 -6.26
C PHE A 766 2.71 -18.44 -5.70
N ILE A 767 3.26 -18.34 -4.49
CA ILE A 767 3.60 -17.06 -3.87
C ILE A 767 5.12 -16.98 -3.74
N VAL A 768 5.71 -15.87 -4.17
CA VAL A 768 7.15 -15.62 -4.11
C VAL A 768 7.41 -14.19 -3.66
N GLY A 769 8.47 -13.95 -2.88
CA GLY A 769 8.87 -12.59 -2.55
C GLY A 769 9.48 -11.87 -3.76
N GLU A 770 9.23 -10.57 -3.86
CA GLU A 770 9.79 -9.69 -4.91
C GLU A 770 11.32 -9.81 -5.03
N SER A 771 12.02 -10.02 -3.92
CA SER A 771 13.49 -10.16 -3.89
C SER A 771 13.99 -11.61 -4.01
N ASP A 772 13.11 -12.62 -4.11
CA ASP A 772 13.51 -14.04 -4.21
C ASP A 772 13.65 -14.51 -5.67
N ALA A 773 14.72 -14.06 -6.33
CA ALA A 773 14.99 -14.38 -7.74
C ALA A 773 15.03 -15.90 -8.02
N LYS A 774 15.52 -16.70 -7.07
CA LYS A 774 15.61 -18.16 -7.23
C LYS A 774 14.22 -18.78 -7.27
N PHE A 775 13.37 -18.49 -6.29
CA PHE A 775 12.05 -19.11 -6.24
C PHE A 775 11.08 -18.51 -7.24
N LYS A 776 11.27 -17.25 -7.69
CA LYS A 776 10.61 -16.71 -8.89
C LYS A 776 10.88 -17.57 -10.12
N ALA A 777 12.15 -17.89 -10.39
CA ALA A 777 12.51 -18.73 -11.53
C ALA A 777 11.93 -20.16 -11.41
N ILE A 778 11.91 -20.73 -10.21
CA ILE A 778 11.30 -22.04 -9.96
C ILE A 778 9.79 -21.99 -10.18
N ALA A 779 9.09 -20.98 -9.63
CA ALA A 779 7.65 -20.80 -9.79
C ALA A 779 7.27 -20.63 -11.27
N GLN A 780 8.01 -19.81 -12.01
CA GLN A 780 7.81 -19.65 -13.45
C GLN A 780 7.99 -20.97 -14.20
N LYS A 781 9.00 -21.76 -13.84
CA LYS A 781 9.22 -23.08 -14.45
C LYS A 781 8.10 -24.05 -14.12
N MET A 782 7.57 -24.04 -12.89
CA MET A 782 6.41 -24.86 -12.51
C MET A 782 5.17 -24.48 -13.33
N LEU A 783 4.87 -23.18 -13.45
CA LEU A 783 3.76 -22.67 -14.26
C LEU A 783 3.87 -23.13 -15.72
N ASN A 784 5.04 -22.93 -16.34
CA ASN A 784 5.30 -23.36 -17.72
C ASN A 784 5.18 -24.88 -17.93
N THR A 785 5.38 -25.68 -16.86
CA THR A 785 5.24 -27.14 -16.92
C THR A 785 3.78 -27.57 -16.87
N MET A 786 2.93 -26.80 -16.17
CA MET A 786 1.48 -27.07 -16.05
C MET A 786 0.70 -26.63 -17.29
N ASP A 787 1.05 -25.50 -17.91
CA ASP A 787 0.32 -24.85 -19.01
C ASP A 787 0.19 -25.69 -20.30
N GLN A 788 0.78 -26.89 -20.38
CA GLN A 788 0.70 -27.74 -21.56
C GLN A 788 -0.63 -28.53 -21.67
N ASN A 789 -1.46 -28.62 -20.62
CA ASN A 789 -2.68 -29.46 -20.63
C ASN A 789 -3.90 -28.93 -19.82
N VAL A 790 -3.88 -27.71 -19.27
CA VAL A 790 -4.94 -27.24 -18.34
C VAL A 790 -6.01 -26.42 -19.07
N SER A 791 -7.29 -26.70 -18.78
CA SER A 791 -8.41 -25.87 -19.23
C SER A 791 -8.31 -24.46 -18.65
N VAL A 792 -8.71 -23.44 -19.43
CA VAL A 792 -8.59 -21.99 -19.12
C VAL A 792 -9.12 -21.57 -17.73
N VAL A 793 -9.92 -22.42 -17.08
CA VAL A 793 -10.58 -22.15 -15.79
C VAL A 793 -9.68 -22.41 -14.56
N ASN A 794 -8.65 -23.26 -14.67
CA ASN A 794 -7.78 -23.67 -13.54
C ASN A 794 -6.31 -23.25 -13.69
N CYS A 795 -6.00 -22.22 -14.48
CA CYS A 795 -4.62 -21.77 -14.67
C CYS A 795 -3.98 -21.32 -13.34
N PRO A 796 -2.80 -21.88 -12.98
CA PRO A 796 -2.08 -21.47 -11.78
C PRO A 796 -1.67 -20.00 -11.90
N GLU A 797 -1.63 -19.31 -10.76
CA GLU A 797 -1.19 -17.91 -10.70
C GLU A 797 0.10 -17.78 -9.89
N ILE A 798 1.04 -16.97 -10.37
CA ILE A 798 2.20 -16.52 -9.60
C ILE A 798 1.88 -15.14 -9.02
N VAL A 799 1.98 -15.02 -7.70
CA VAL A 799 1.78 -13.77 -6.98
C VAL A 799 3.11 -13.35 -6.36
N GLU A 800 3.63 -12.21 -6.82
CA GLU A 800 4.82 -11.61 -6.23
C GLU A 800 4.44 -10.72 -5.04
N ILE A 801 5.07 -10.95 -3.89
CA ILE A 801 4.82 -10.19 -2.67
C ILE A 801 5.86 -9.07 -2.55
N PRO A 802 5.43 -7.79 -2.53
CA PRO A 802 6.33 -6.65 -2.49
C PRO A 802 7.10 -6.57 -1.17
N CYS A 803 8.29 -5.97 -1.20
CA CYS A 803 9.12 -5.75 0.00
C CYS A 803 9.40 -7.04 0.79
N SER A 804 9.58 -8.16 0.10
CA SER A 804 9.76 -9.48 0.72
C SER A 804 10.75 -10.34 -0.06
N GLY A 805 11.45 -11.23 0.64
CA GLY A 805 12.30 -12.26 0.06
C GLY A 805 11.69 -13.65 0.27
N HIS A 806 12.53 -14.60 0.68
CA HIS A 806 12.11 -16.00 0.79
C HIS A 806 10.92 -16.18 1.74
N ALA A 807 10.91 -15.48 2.88
CA ALA A 807 9.93 -15.65 3.95
C ALA A 807 8.76 -14.67 3.84
N ALA A 808 8.14 -14.58 2.66
CA ALA A 808 7.10 -13.57 2.36
C ALA A 808 5.94 -13.50 3.37
N HIS A 809 5.48 -14.64 3.89
CA HIS A 809 4.45 -14.71 4.94
C HIS A 809 4.84 -14.04 6.27
N LEU A 810 6.14 -13.92 6.60
CA LEU A 810 6.63 -13.20 7.78
C LEU A 810 6.95 -11.74 7.48
N GLU A 811 7.45 -11.46 6.27
CA GLU A 811 7.93 -10.11 5.88
C GLU A 811 6.78 -9.19 5.45
N ASN A 812 5.74 -9.73 4.81
CA ASN A 812 4.59 -8.97 4.35
C ASN A 812 3.29 -9.82 4.41
N PRO A 813 2.81 -10.15 5.63
CA PRO A 813 1.66 -11.03 5.83
C PRO A 813 0.36 -10.51 5.22
N LEU A 814 0.13 -9.18 5.21
CA LEU A 814 -1.11 -8.59 4.65
C LEU A 814 -1.27 -8.87 3.15
N SER A 815 -0.17 -8.78 2.39
CA SER A 815 -0.18 -9.09 0.95
C SER A 815 -0.41 -10.59 0.72
N VAL A 816 0.14 -11.46 1.58
CA VAL A 816 -0.11 -12.90 1.54
C VAL A 816 -1.57 -13.23 1.85
N ILE A 817 -2.17 -12.59 2.88
CA ILE A 817 -3.61 -12.74 3.19
C ILE A 817 -4.45 -12.38 1.97
N SER A 818 -4.22 -11.23 1.34
CA SER A 818 -4.96 -10.80 0.14
C SER A 818 -4.84 -11.82 -1.01
N ALA A 819 -3.65 -12.40 -1.22
CA ALA A 819 -3.43 -13.43 -2.22
C ALA A 819 -4.23 -14.71 -1.94
N ILE A 820 -4.19 -15.20 -0.69
CA ILE A 820 -4.92 -16.41 -0.29
C ILE A 820 -6.43 -16.16 -0.36
N SER A 821 -6.94 -15.03 0.12
CA SER A 821 -8.37 -14.69 0.05
C SER A 821 -8.87 -14.63 -1.40
N ARG A 822 -8.06 -14.11 -2.33
CA ARG A 822 -8.36 -14.15 -3.77
C ARG A 822 -8.35 -15.58 -4.32
N PHE A 823 -7.41 -16.43 -3.89
CA PHE A 823 -7.39 -17.85 -4.25
C PHE A 823 -8.67 -18.56 -3.80
N LEU A 824 -9.10 -18.35 -2.55
CA LEU A 824 -10.30 -18.97 -2.01
C LEU A 824 -11.58 -18.58 -2.76
N ARG A 825 -11.68 -17.33 -3.24
CA ARG A 825 -12.79 -16.90 -4.08
C ARG A 825 -12.81 -17.59 -5.44
N LYS A 826 -11.64 -17.92 -6.00
CA LYS A 826 -11.53 -18.70 -7.25
C LYS A 826 -11.89 -20.16 -7.04
N VAL A 827 -11.43 -20.80 -5.97
CA VAL A 827 -11.71 -22.22 -5.69
C VAL A 827 -13.20 -22.47 -5.36
N LYS A 828 -13.92 -21.44 -4.87
CA LYS A 828 -15.36 -21.50 -4.59
C LYS A 828 -16.26 -21.50 -5.84
N ASN A 829 -15.79 -20.94 -6.95
CA ASN A 829 -16.55 -20.74 -8.19
C ASN A 829 -16.13 -21.79 -9.22
#